data_AF-A0A935CU94-F1
#
_entry.id   AF-A0A935CU94-F1
#
_cell.length_a   1.000
_cell.length_b   1.000
_cell.length_c   1.000
_cell.angle_alpha   90.00
_cell.angle_beta   90.00
_cell.angle_gamma   90.00
#
_symmetry.space_group_name_H-M   'P 1'
#
loop_
_entity.id
_entity.type
_entity.pdbx_description
1 polymer ?
#
loop_
_entity_poly.entity_id
_entity_poly.type
_entity_poly.pdbx_seq_one_letter_code
_entity_poly.pdbx_strand_id
1 'polypeptide(L)'
;MLDAYGKLPIAFVENQGQTDAGVAYYLHARGHSVYFSASGHALRLTQGHGEQARAHVVKVDLVDAKAGTIQGGNRTAGSVSYFRGARSEWLSALPMFSTIRYREPWPGIALDYRSTGGKLESVYTVAPHADPARIQLRYSGQQSLRIDAVGNLVYDTSVGPVQESAPVVYQEIAGERIMVAATYTLRDANTVAFDVAAYDREHALVIDPTLTYSGFIGGFGDDEGFDVDIDSAGNAYVVGYSSSTETTFPVLVGPDLTHNAGTTDAFIAKVNADGTALVYAGYIGGNGPDIARGVAVDAAGNAYITGYCTSGPTTFPVLVGPDLTYNGGSYDAWVAKVNPEGTALLYAGYIGGSGSDLAFAIDIDADGNAYVAGNTDSSSATFPEVIGPDQGSNGGQDGFVAKVSADGATLVYAGFIGGSGLDRANAIAVDGQGFAYVTGPTDSTAATFPELVGPDLTENGLDDAYVAKISADGSALIYAGYIGGSGNDRGNGIAVDSLGNAYVTGSAASTEATFPVLEGPDLTHNGGEDAFITKVSADGATLIYSGYIGGSSTDSGNAVAVNAAGAAYVAGSTFSTQASFPVLEGPDLTHNGATDIFVAKVNVAGTALNYAGYLGGNGGDPGRGIAVDNDGNAFVTGTAASSGGSFPVVVGPDLSFNGYIDAFVSRVTEPSDTVFRDGFE
;
A
#
# COMPACT_ATOMS: atom_id res chain seq x y z
N MET A 1 4.82 -24.09 20.60
CA MET A 1 4.28 -25.15 19.72
C MET A 1 2.83 -24.89 19.28
N LEU A 2 2.10 -23.93 19.87
CA LEU A 2 0.81 -23.43 19.35
C LEU A 2 0.96 -22.33 18.28
N ASP A 3 2.12 -21.67 18.17
CA ASP A 3 2.36 -20.57 17.22
C ASP A 3 2.51 -20.99 15.76
N ALA A 4 2.64 -22.29 15.48
CA ALA A 4 2.78 -22.81 14.12
C ALA A 4 1.44 -22.98 13.38
N TYR A 5 0.31 -23.01 14.10
CA TYR A 5 -1.02 -23.15 13.49
C TYR A 5 -1.64 -21.82 13.05
N GLY A 6 -1.13 -20.68 13.54
CA GLY A 6 -1.59 -19.34 13.16
C GLY A 6 -1.03 -18.80 11.85
N LYS A 7 -0.17 -19.57 11.16
CA LYS A 7 0.52 -19.19 9.91
C LYS A 7 0.13 -20.07 8.70
N LEU A 8 -0.89 -20.92 8.83
CA LEU A 8 -1.36 -21.72 7.71
C LEU A 8 -2.29 -20.85 6.84
N PRO A 9 -2.10 -20.83 5.51
CA PRO A 9 -3.03 -20.15 4.61
C PRO A 9 -4.44 -20.69 4.81
N ILE A 10 -5.43 -19.80 4.84
CA ILE A 10 -6.83 -20.21 4.83
C ILE A 10 -7.05 -21.02 3.55
N ALA A 11 -7.53 -22.25 3.68
CA ALA A 11 -7.77 -23.12 2.55
C ALA A 11 -8.99 -24.00 2.82
N PHE A 12 -9.72 -24.32 1.76
CA PHE A 12 -10.88 -25.19 1.82
C PHE A 12 -10.43 -26.65 1.88
N VAL A 13 -11.02 -27.39 2.81
CA VAL A 13 -10.81 -28.84 2.99
C VAL A 13 -12.11 -29.56 2.67
N GLU A 14 -12.03 -30.59 1.83
CA GLU A 14 -13.18 -31.44 1.54
C GLU A 14 -13.56 -32.29 2.77
N ASN A 15 -14.86 -32.36 3.05
CA ASN A 15 -15.38 -33.20 4.11
C ASN A 15 -15.43 -34.67 3.65
N GLN A 16 -14.56 -35.49 4.22
CA GLN A 16 -14.50 -36.95 4.04
C GLN A 16 -14.95 -37.68 5.33
N GLY A 17 -15.74 -37.00 6.17
CA GLY A 17 -16.23 -37.50 7.46
C GLY A 17 -15.56 -36.89 8.70
N GLN A 18 -14.83 -35.77 8.54
CA GLN A 18 -14.19 -35.06 9.66
C GLN A 18 -15.19 -34.22 10.48
N THR A 19 -16.30 -33.84 9.86
CA THR A 19 -17.38 -33.03 10.45
C THR A 19 -18.75 -33.53 9.97
N ASP A 20 -19.82 -32.82 10.33
CA ASP A 20 -21.21 -33.16 9.99
C ASP A 20 -21.40 -33.52 8.51
N ALA A 21 -22.19 -34.57 8.24
CA ALA A 21 -22.37 -35.12 6.89
C ALA A 21 -23.06 -34.15 5.91
N GLY A 22 -23.72 -33.10 6.39
CA GLY A 22 -24.30 -32.05 5.55
C GLY A 22 -23.28 -31.03 5.02
N VAL A 23 -22.05 -31.04 5.54
CA VAL A 23 -20.96 -30.16 5.09
C VAL A 23 -20.20 -30.84 3.95
N ALA A 24 -19.99 -30.15 2.84
CA ALA A 24 -19.16 -30.64 1.73
C ALA A 24 -17.71 -30.13 1.84
N TYR A 25 -17.52 -28.86 2.21
CA TYR A 25 -16.21 -28.24 2.40
C TYR A 25 -16.23 -27.38 3.65
N TYR A 26 -15.08 -27.18 4.27
CA TYR A 26 -14.93 -26.24 5.37
C TYR A 26 -13.57 -25.55 5.36
N LEU A 27 -13.49 -24.39 6.01
CA LEU A 27 -12.25 -23.68 6.28
C LEU A 27 -12.18 -23.34 7.78
N HIS A 28 -10.97 -23.34 8.31
CA HIS A 28 -10.69 -22.87 9.68
C HIS A 28 -9.66 -21.75 9.61
N ALA A 29 -9.95 -20.65 10.29
CA ALA A 29 -9.07 -19.50 10.42
C ALA A 29 -9.00 -19.06 11.88
N ARG A 30 -8.10 -18.13 12.20
CA ARG A 30 -8.03 -17.57 13.55
C ARG A 30 -9.31 -16.76 13.82
N GLY A 31 -10.02 -17.11 14.89
CA GLY A 31 -11.25 -16.41 15.30
C GLY A 31 -12.52 -16.81 14.53
N HIS A 32 -12.45 -17.58 13.44
CA HIS A 32 -13.66 -18.01 12.73
C HIS A 32 -13.49 -19.34 11.96
N SER A 33 -14.60 -19.96 11.59
CA SER A 33 -14.62 -21.14 10.71
C SER A 33 -15.87 -21.10 9.84
N VAL A 34 -15.76 -21.56 8.60
CA VAL A 34 -16.90 -21.58 7.66
C VAL A 34 -17.14 -22.99 7.17
N TYR A 35 -18.41 -23.41 7.18
CA TYR A 35 -18.86 -24.72 6.78
C TYR A 35 -19.82 -24.59 5.59
N PHE A 36 -19.44 -25.14 4.45
CA PHE A 36 -20.18 -25.04 3.19
C PHE A 36 -21.01 -26.29 2.96
N SER A 37 -22.30 -26.10 2.70
CA SER A 37 -23.26 -27.14 2.39
C SER A 37 -23.94 -26.85 1.04
N ALA A 38 -24.72 -27.82 0.55
CA ALA A 38 -25.42 -27.68 -0.73
C ALA A 38 -26.42 -26.51 -0.79
N SER A 39 -26.83 -25.96 0.36
CA SER A 39 -27.82 -24.86 0.46
C SER A 39 -27.22 -23.52 0.90
N GLY A 40 -25.90 -23.40 1.03
CA GLY A 40 -25.22 -22.20 1.50
C GLY A 40 -24.13 -22.51 2.52
N HIS A 41 -23.86 -21.60 3.45
CA HIS A 41 -22.76 -21.77 4.41
C HIS A 41 -23.13 -21.30 5.82
N ALA A 42 -22.36 -21.77 6.80
CA ALA A 42 -22.44 -21.33 8.19
C ALA A 42 -21.08 -20.78 8.65
N LEU A 43 -21.07 -19.52 9.04
CA LEU A 43 -19.95 -18.81 9.64
C LEU A 43 -20.04 -18.92 11.16
N ARG A 44 -19.05 -19.55 11.78
CA ARG A 44 -18.89 -19.62 13.23
C ARG A 44 -17.78 -18.66 13.67
N LEU A 45 -18.15 -17.56 14.31
CA LEU A 45 -17.25 -16.57 14.89
C LEU A 45 -16.95 -16.93 16.34
N THR A 46 -15.71 -16.73 16.79
CA THR A 46 -15.26 -17.02 18.15
C THR A 46 -14.40 -15.88 18.69
N GLN A 47 -14.73 -15.40 19.90
CA GLN A 47 -13.99 -14.35 20.60
C GLN A 47 -13.50 -14.87 21.96
N GLY A 48 -12.22 -14.66 22.26
CA GLY A 48 -11.56 -15.13 23.49
C GLY A 48 -10.96 -16.55 23.39
N HIS A 49 -10.31 -16.98 24.46
CA HIS A 49 -9.65 -18.30 24.56
C HIS A 49 -10.06 -19.03 25.84
N GLY A 50 -10.04 -20.37 25.82
CA GLY A 50 -10.36 -21.21 26.99
C GLY A 50 -11.85 -21.21 27.36
N GLU A 51 -12.18 -21.40 28.64
CA GLU A 51 -13.56 -21.51 29.14
C GLU A 51 -14.39 -20.21 29.02
N GLN A 52 -13.75 -19.09 28.68
CA GLN A 52 -14.43 -17.79 28.47
C GLN A 52 -14.73 -17.50 26.98
N ALA A 53 -14.38 -18.41 26.06
CA ALA A 53 -14.61 -18.20 24.64
C ALA A 53 -16.12 -18.12 24.32
N ARG A 54 -16.53 -17.01 23.72
CA ARG A 54 -17.89 -16.82 23.19
C ARG A 54 -17.89 -17.19 21.72
N ALA A 55 -18.95 -17.85 21.26
CA ALA A 55 -19.13 -18.16 19.85
C ALA A 55 -20.50 -17.69 19.38
N HIS A 56 -20.55 -17.23 18.14
CA HIS A 56 -21.77 -16.85 17.46
C HIS A 56 -21.79 -17.52 16.09
N VAL A 57 -22.96 -18.00 15.65
CA VAL A 57 -23.10 -18.65 14.34
C VAL A 57 -24.07 -17.84 13.51
N VAL A 58 -23.61 -17.43 12.32
CA VAL A 58 -24.45 -16.84 11.27
C VAL A 58 -24.52 -17.84 10.14
N LYS A 59 -25.72 -18.13 9.65
CA LYS A 59 -25.95 -19.01 8.51
C LYS A 59 -26.49 -18.19 7.35
N VAL A 60 -25.88 -18.37 6.19
CA VAL A 60 -26.28 -17.76 4.92
C VAL A 60 -26.85 -18.84 4.02
N ASP A 61 -28.16 -18.80 3.79
CA ASP A 61 -28.85 -19.71 2.88
C ASP A 61 -28.94 -19.07 1.47
N LEU A 62 -28.63 -19.87 0.45
CA LEU A 62 -28.88 -19.51 -0.96
C LEU A 62 -30.37 -19.73 -1.26
N VAL A 63 -31.15 -18.64 -1.36
CA VAL A 63 -32.61 -18.69 -1.51
C VAL A 63 -32.98 -19.10 -2.93
N ASP A 64 -33.95 -20.02 -3.08
CA ASP A 64 -34.39 -20.57 -4.35
C ASP A 64 -33.27 -21.18 -5.21
N ALA A 65 -32.13 -21.49 -4.60
CA ALA A 65 -31.01 -22.12 -5.26
C ALA A 65 -31.26 -23.63 -5.43
N LYS A 66 -30.83 -24.18 -6.56
CA LYS A 66 -30.73 -25.62 -6.74
C LYS A 66 -29.66 -26.14 -5.78
N ALA A 67 -30.00 -27.19 -5.02
CA ALA A 67 -29.04 -27.91 -4.20
C ALA A 67 -27.88 -28.38 -5.10
N GLY A 68 -26.74 -27.71 -4.99
CA GLY A 68 -25.60 -27.89 -5.88
C GLY A 68 -24.58 -28.85 -5.30
N THR A 69 -23.87 -29.56 -6.17
CA THR A 69 -22.57 -30.17 -5.83
C THR A 69 -21.51 -29.09 -5.82
N ILE A 70 -20.91 -28.87 -4.65
CA ILE A 70 -19.74 -28.00 -4.49
C ILE A 70 -18.52 -28.73 -5.03
N GLN A 71 -17.63 -28.02 -5.74
CA GLN A 71 -16.38 -28.58 -6.26
C GLN A 71 -15.20 -27.77 -5.78
N GLY A 72 -14.12 -28.45 -5.38
CA GLY A 72 -12.82 -27.81 -5.18
C GLY A 72 -12.24 -27.33 -6.51
N GLY A 73 -11.78 -26.08 -6.54
CA GLY A 73 -11.09 -25.47 -7.68
C GLY A 73 -9.58 -25.71 -7.61
N ASN A 74 -8.82 -24.63 -7.52
CA ASN A 74 -7.36 -24.66 -7.50
C ASN A 74 -6.83 -25.34 -6.22
N ARG A 75 -5.96 -26.34 -6.37
CA ARG A 75 -5.29 -27.01 -5.24
C ARG A 75 -4.15 -26.15 -4.72
N THR A 76 -4.01 -26.07 -3.40
CA THR A 76 -2.84 -25.43 -2.78
C THR A 76 -1.70 -26.44 -2.62
N ALA A 77 -0.48 -25.95 -2.41
CA ALA A 77 0.70 -26.81 -2.21
C ALA A 77 0.65 -27.63 -0.91
N GLY A 78 -0.19 -27.24 0.05
CA GLY A 78 -0.31 -27.90 1.35
C GLY A 78 -1.33 -29.05 1.38
N SER A 79 -1.25 -29.87 2.43
CA SER A 79 -2.26 -30.90 2.74
C SER A 79 -2.56 -30.96 4.23
N VAL A 80 -3.73 -31.48 4.60
CA VAL A 80 -4.14 -31.65 6.00
C VAL A 80 -4.36 -33.12 6.34
N SER A 81 -4.02 -33.53 7.56
CA SER A 81 -4.22 -34.89 8.05
C SER A 81 -4.95 -34.90 9.39
N TYR A 82 -5.86 -35.87 9.57
CA TYR A 82 -6.64 -36.10 10.77
C TYR A 82 -6.34 -37.48 11.34
N PHE A 83 -5.63 -37.51 12.47
CA PHE A 83 -5.32 -38.73 13.22
C PHE A 83 -6.22 -38.81 14.45
N ARG A 84 -7.52 -39.04 14.24
CA ARG A 84 -8.54 -39.17 15.30
C ARG A 84 -9.08 -40.59 15.31
N GLY A 85 -9.34 -41.14 16.49
CA GLY A 85 -9.91 -42.49 16.63
C GLY A 85 -8.95 -43.63 16.26
N ALA A 86 -9.50 -44.74 15.80
CA ALA A 86 -8.71 -45.91 15.41
C ALA A 86 -7.88 -45.64 14.15
N ARG A 87 -6.77 -46.36 13.94
CA ARG A 87 -5.89 -46.15 12.78
C ARG A 87 -6.61 -46.30 11.42
N SER A 88 -7.65 -47.13 11.36
CA SER A 88 -8.50 -47.29 10.18
C SER A 88 -9.39 -46.08 9.87
N GLU A 89 -9.55 -45.16 10.83
CA GLU A 89 -10.35 -43.93 10.72
C GLU A 89 -9.46 -42.71 10.43
N TRP A 90 -8.14 -42.90 10.33
CA TRP A 90 -7.21 -41.82 10.03
C TRP A 90 -7.34 -41.37 8.57
N LEU A 91 -7.38 -40.06 8.37
CA LEU A 91 -7.35 -39.44 7.04
C LEU A 91 -6.01 -38.74 6.88
N SER A 92 -5.22 -39.12 5.88
CA SER A 92 -3.88 -38.57 5.65
C SER A 92 -3.78 -37.84 4.31
N ALA A 93 -3.06 -36.72 4.30
CA ALA A 93 -2.73 -35.94 3.12
C ALA A 93 -3.95 -35.53 2.27
N LEU A 94 -5.01 -35.06 2.93
CA LEU A 94 -6.17 -34.52 2.25
C LEU A 94 -5.78 -33.25 1.48
N PRO A 95 -6.22 -33.11 0.22
CA PRO A 95 -5.94 -31.93 -0.58
C PRO A 95 -6.64 -30.71 0.02
N MET A 96 -5.97 -29.56 -0.11
CA MET A 96 -6.53 -28.26 0.22
C MET A 96 -6.75 -27.46 -1.07
N PHE A 97 -7.73 -26.57 -1.06
CA PHE A 97 -8.10 -25.76 -2.23
C PHE A 97 -8.12 -24.27 -1.86
N SER A 98 -7.79 -23.38 -2.80
CA SER A 98 -7.93 -21.92 -2.66
C SER A 98 -9.28 -21.39 -3.16
N THR A 99 -10.07 -22.23 -3.82
CA THR A 99 -11.41 -21.89 -4.31
C THR A 99 -12.35 -23.08 -4.18
N ILE A 100 -13.61 -22.83 -3.89
CA ILE A 100 -14.70 -23.79 -4.09
C ILE A 100 -15.80 -23.15 -4.96
N ARG A 101 -16.40 -23.95 -5.84
CA ARG A 101 -17.41 -23.50 -6.81
C ARG A 101 -18.75 -24.17 -6.58
N TYR A 102 -19.79 -23.36 -6.47
CA TYR A 102 -21.17 -23.73 -6.72
C TYR A 102 -21.45 -23.46 -8.21
N ARG A 103 -21.55 -24.52 -9.04
CA ARG A 103 -21.58 -24.39 -10.51
C ARG A 103 -22.73 -23.52 -11.02
N GLU A 104 -23.95 -23.79 -10.58
CA GLU A 104 -25.15 -23.06 -10.97
C GLU A 104 -26.20 -23.12 -9.84
N PRO A 105 -25.96 -22.47 -8.69
CA PRO A 105 -26.98 -22.35 -7.64
C PRO A 105 -28.27 -21.73 -8.19
N TRP A 106 -28.16 -20.73 -9.07
CA TRP A 106 -29.29 -20.22 -9.83
C TRP A 106 -29.08 -20.45 -11.34
N PRO A 107 -30.16 -20.53 -12.15
CA PRO A 107 -30.04 -20.76 -13.59
C PRO A 107 -29.09 -19.73 -14.25
N GLY A 108 -27.99 -20.22 -14.81
CA GLY A 108 -26.99 -19.38 -15.47
C GLY A 108 -26.12 -18.53 -14.55
N ILE A 109 -26.05 -18.82 -13.24
CA ILE A 109 -25.25 -18.06 -12.28
C ILE A 109 -24.35 -19.00 -11.49
N ALA A 110 -23.04 -18.87 -11.64
CA ALA A 110 -22.06 -19.55 -10.79
C ALA A 110 -21.73 -18.71 -9.55
N LEU A 111 -21.36 -19.38 -8.45
CA LEU A 111 -20.88 -18.75 -7.22
C LEU A 111 -19.57 -19.42 -6.80
N ASP A 112 -18.49 -18.63 -6.76
CA ASP A 112 -17.19 -19.04 -6.25
C ASP A 112 -16.95 -18.45 -4.87
N TYR A 113 -16.45 -19.26 -3.95
CA TYR A 113 -15.82 -18.77 -2.73
C TYR A 113 -14.30 -18.89 -2.87
N ARG A 114 -13.60 -17.78 -2.68
CA ARG A 114 -12.15 -17.68 -2.79
C ARG A 114 -11.54 -17.34 -1.44
N SER A 115 -10.33 -17.85 -1.21
CA SER A 115 -9.53 -17.53 -0.04
C SER A 115 -8.31 -16.74 -0.48
N THR A 116 -8.37 -15.42 -0.37
CA THR A 116 -7.35 -14.45 -0.83
C THR A 116 -6.88 -13.64 0.37
N GLY A 117 -5.56 -13.53 0.61
CA GLY A 117 -5.00 -12.69 1.68
C GLY A 117 -5.58 -12.94 3.10
N GLY A 118 -5.97 -14.19 3.41
CA GLY A 118 -6.60 -14.51 4.69
C GLY A 118 -8.06 -14.06 4.84
N LYS A 119 -8.74 -13.71 3.75
CA LYS A 119 -10.17 -13.35 3.70
C LYS A 119 -10.96 -14.35 2.85
N LEU A 120 -12.27 -14.41 3.08
CA LEU A 120 -13.22 -15.18 2.29
C LEU A 120 -13.99 -14.22 1.37
N GLU A 121 -13.88 -14.43 0.06
CA GLU A 121 -14.58 -13.63 -0.96
C GLU A 121 -15.66 -14.49 -1.63
N SER A 122 -16.78 -13.86 -2.00
CA SER A 122 -17.84 -14.49 -2.81
C SER A 122 -17.97 -13.79 -4.15
N VAL A 123 -17.70 -14.52 -5.24
CA VAL A 123 -17.77 -14.00 -6.60
C VAL A 123 -18.93 -14.67 -7.34
N TYR A 124 -19.81 -13.87 -7.92
CA TYR A 124 -20.94 -14.35 -8.71
C TYR A 124 -20.68 -14.10 -10.19
N THR A 125 -20.74 -15.14 -11.02
CA THR A 125 -20.62 -15.03 -12.48
C THR A 125 -21.99 -15.31 -13.11
N VAL A 126 -22.60 -14.28 -13.67
CA VAL A 126 -23.90 -14.30 -14.32
C VAL A 126 -23.66 -14.45 -15.83
N ALA A 127 -24.07 -15.58 -16.40
CA ALA A 127 -23.93 -15.85 -17.83
C ALA A 127 -24.76 -14.87 -18.69
N PRO A 128 -24.43 -14.69 -19.98
CA PRO A 128 -25.27 -13.93 -20.90
C PRO A 128 -26.74 -14.31 -20.79
N HIS A 129 -27.61 -13.31 -20.79
CA HIS A 129 -29.06 -13.43 -20.64
C HIS A 129 -29.58 -13.98 -19.30
N ALA A 130 -28.72 -14.41 -18.37
CA ALA A 130 -29.13 -14.78 -17.02
C ALA A 130 -29.60 -13.54 -16.23
N ASP A 131 -30.31 -13.77 -15.13
CA ASP A 131 -30.96 -12.71 -14.35
C ASP A 131 -30.32 -12.55 -12.96
N PRO A 132 -29.50 -11.52 -12.74
CA PRO A 132 -28.81 -11.31 -11.46
C PRO A 132 -29.78 -11.07 -10.30
N ALA A 133 -31.02 -10.64 -10.56
CA ALA A 133 -32.03 -10.43 -9.53
C ALA A 133 -32.47 -11.73 -8.82
N ARG A 134 -32.07 -12.90 -9.35
CA ARG A 134 -32.29 -14.20 -8.70
C ARG A 134 -31.40 -14.44 -7.49
N ILE A 135 -30.26 -13.76 -7.42
CA ILE A 135 -29.29 -13.96 -6.34
C ILE A 135 -29.89 -13.38 -5.06
N GLN A 136 -30.18 -14.26 -4.10
CA GLN A 136 -30.77 -13.92 -2.83
C GLN A 136 -30.10 -14.73 -1.71
N LEU A 137 -29.62 -14.02 -0.70
CA LEU A 137 -28.87 -14.56 0.42
C LEU A 137 -29.64 -14.28 1.70
N ARG A 138 -30.08 -15.33 2.39
CA ARG A 138 -30.83 -15.18 3.64
C ARG A 138 -29.94 -15.47 4.84
N TYR A 139 -29.76 -14.47 5.68
CA TYR A 139 -28.97 -14.52 6.90
C TYR A 139 -29.84 -14.96 8.08
N SER A 140 -29.31 -15.85 8.92
CA SER A 140 -29.93 -16.25 10.18
C SER A 140 -28.89 -16.41 11.29
N GLY A 141 -29.24 -16.01 12.51
CA GLY A 141 -28.36 -16.05 13.68
C GLY A 141 -27.87 -14.67 14.14
N GLN A 142 -27.71 -13.73 13.20
CA GLN A 142 -27.37 -12.32 13.44
C GLN A 142 -28.41 -11.59 14.32
N GLN A 143 -27.95 -10.56 15.02
CA GLN A 143 -28.77 -9.67 15.85
C GLN A 143 -29.40 -8.54 15.04
N SER A 144 -28.72 -8.09 13.99
CA SER A 144 -29.23 -7.12 13.01
C SER A 144 -28.59 -7.38 11.65
N LEU A 145 -29.20 -6.84 10.59
CA LEU A 145 -28.69 -6.83 9.23
C LEU A 145 -29.06 -5.47 8.61
N ARG A 146 -28.08 -4.75 8.10
CA ARG A 146 -28.25 -3.40 7.54
C ARG A 146 -27.28 -3.15 6.38
N ILE A 147 -27.61 -2.16 5.56
CA ILE A 147 -26.68 -1.56 4.62
C ILE A 147 -26.26 -0.21 5.22
N ASP A 148 -24.97 0.05 5.32
CA ASP A 148 -24.47 1.32 5.86
C ASP A 148 -24.50 2.46 4.82
N ALA A 149 -24.05 3.66 5.20
CA ALA A 149 -24.13 4.85 4.36
C ALA A 149 -23.25 4.78 3.09
N VAL A 150 -22.21 3.94 3.10
CA VAL A 150 -21.27 3.76 1.99
C VAL A 150 -21.56 2.49 1.17
N GLY A 151 -22.66 1.79 1.50
CA GLY A 151 -23.17 0.67 0.70
C GLY A 151 -22.69 -0.71 1.13
N ASN A 152 -21.99 -0.86 2.27
CA ASN A 152 -21.57 -2.16 2.78
C ASN A 152 -22.71 -2.89 3.45
N LEU A 153 -22.67 -4.22 3.41
CA LEU A 153 -23.56 -5.07 4.20
C LEU A 153 -22.97 -5.31 5.59
N VAL A 154 -23.69 -4.91 6.64
CA VAL A 154 -23.26 -5.08 8.04
C VAL A 154 -24.26 -5.90 8.82
N TYR A 155 -23.79 -6.90 9.55
CA TYR A 155 -24.60 -7.69 10.48
C TYR A 155 -23.97 -7.80 11.85
N ASP A 156 -24.76 -7.49 12.88
CA ASP A 156 -24.30 -7.53 14.27
C ASP A 156 -24.36 -8.96 14.81
N THR A 157 -23.33 -9.34 15.56
CA THR A 157 -23.30 -10.61 16.30
C THR A 157 -22.95 -10.38 17.75
N SER A 158 -23.18 -11.38 18.61
CA SER A 158 -22.82 -11.29 20.03
C SER A 158 -21.31 -11.26 20.29
N VAL A 159 -20.48 -11.37 19.25
CA VAL A 159 -19.01 -11.32 19.33
C VAL A 159 -18.40 -10.17 18.51
N GLY A 160 -19.24 -9.26 18.00
CA GLY A 160 -18.84 -8.10 17.19
C GLY A 160 -19.62 -8.01 15.87
N PRO A 161 -19.68 -6.83 15.22
CA PRO A 161 -20.23 -6.70 13.89
C PRO A 161 -19.34 -7.40 12.86
N VAL A 162 -19.95 -7.87 11.77
CA VAL A 162 -19.24 -8.32 10.56
C VAL A 162 -19.73 -7.48 9.39
N GLN A 163 -18.81 -7.16 8.48
CA GLN A 163 -19.03 -6.28 7.36
C GLN A 163 -18.54 -6.94 6.06
N GLU A 164 -19.34 -6.83 5.01
CA GLU A 164 -19.00 -7.22 3.63
C GLU A 164 -19.01 -5.94 2.77
N SER A 165 -17.93 -5.71 2.02
CA SER A 165 -17.76 -4.52 1.19
C SER A 165 -18.87 -4.40 0.14
N ALA A 166 -19.23 -3.17 -0.24
CA ALA A 166 -20.14 -2.92 -1.34
C ALA A 166 -19.73 -3.70 -2.62
N PRO A 167 -20.69 -4.19 -3.43
CA PRO A 167 -20.38 -5.03 -4.58
C PRO A 167 -19.74 -4.23 -5.71
N VAL A 168 -18.63 -4.72 -6.25
CA VAL A 168 -18.07 -4.23 -7.52
C VAL A 168 -18.63 -5.12 -8.64
N VAL A 169 -19.19 -4.53 -9.70
CA VAL A 169 -19.85 -5.29 -10.77
C VAL A 169 -19.34 -4.85 -12.13
N TYR A 170 -19.06 -5.82 -13.01
CA TYR A 170 -18.47 -5.54 -14.33
C TYR A 170 -18.78 -6.60 -15.38
N GLN A 171 -18.51 -6.29 -16.65
CA GLN A 171 -18.53 -7.20 -17.79
C GLN A 171 -17.16 -7.24 -18.46
N GLU A 172 -16.78 -8.38 -19.04
CA GLU A 172 -15.59 -8.49 -19.90
C GLU A 172 -16.02 -8.57 -21.36
N ILE A 173 -15.72 -7.52 -22.13
CA ILE A 173 -16.12 -7.37 -23.54
C ILE A 173 -14.87 -7.04 -24.35
N ALA A 174 -14.53 -7.90 -25.31
CA ALA A 174 -13.35 -7.75 -26.18
C ALA A 174 -12.00 -7.58 -25.42
N GLY A 175 -11.92 -8.08 -24.18
CA GLY A 175 -10.73 -7.94 -23.33
C GLY A 175 -10.74 -6.71 -22.42
N GLU A 176 -11.76 -5.86 -22.49
CA GLU A 176 -11.95 -4.70 -21.62
C GLU A 176 -12.97 -4.98 -20.52
N ARG A 177 -12.72 -4.49 -19.30
CA ARG A 177 -13.65 -4.58 -18.17
C ARG A 177 -14.56 -3.35 -18.13
N ILE A 178 -15.86 -3.53 -18.38
CA ILE A 178 -16.88 -2.48 -18.34
C ILE A 178 -17.63 -2.53 -17.02
N MET A 179 -17.47 -1.50 -16.19
CA MET A 179 -18.12 -1.39 -14.89
C MET A 179 -19.64 -1.20 -15.01
N VAL A 180 -20.39 -1.82 -14.12
CA VAL A 180 -21.85 -1.70 -14.00
C VAL A 180 -22.15 -1.30 -12.57
N ALA A 181 -22.84 -0.18 -12.37
CA ALA A 181 -23.19 0.27 -11.02
C ALA A 181 -24.09 -0.77 -10.33
N ALA A 182 -23.80 -1.09 -9.07
CA ALA A 182 -24.62 -2.00 -8.28
C ALA A 182 -24.57 -1.67 -6.78
N THR A 183 -25.60 -2.10 -6.05
CA THR A 183 -25.67 -1.96 -4.59
C THR A 183 -26.27 -3.22 -3.97
N TYR A 184 -26.00 -3.43 -2.68
CA TYR A 184 -26.84 -4.34 -1.89
C TYR A 184 -28.24 -3.77 -1.73
N THR A 185 -29.24 -4.64 -1.67
CA THR A 185 -30.60 -4.28 -1.28
C THR A 185 -31.16 -5.32 -0.31
N LEU A 186 -31.91 -4.87 0.69
CA LEU A 186 -32.62 -5.74 1.62
C LEU A 186 -34.04 -5.99 1.11
N ARG A 187 -34.34 -7.25 0.76
CA ARG A 187 -35.70 -7.69 0.35
C ARG A 187 -36.63 -7.78 1.55
N ASP A 188 -36.07 -8.11 2.71
CA ASP A 188 -36.71 -8.12 4.01
C ASP A 188 -35.63 -7.96 5.10
N ALA A 189 -35.98 -8.14 6.38
CA ALA A 189 -35.06 -7.95 7.50
C ALA A 189 -33.83 -8.88 7.50
N ASN A 190 -33.83 -9.96 6.70
CA ASN A 190 -32.81 -11.00 6.72
C ASN A 190 -32.33 -11.43 5.32
N THR A 191 -32.94 -10.93 4.24
CA THR A 191 -32.63 -11.36 2.88
C THR A 191 -31.96 -10.25 2.08
N VAL A 192 -30.73 -10.48 1.65
CA VAL A 192 -29.91 -9.59 0.82
C VAL A 192 -30.04 -10.01 -0.65
N ALA A 193 -30.11 -9.02 -1.54
CA ALA A 193 -30.01 -9.19 -2.98
C ALA A 193 -29.11 -8.07 -3.56
N PHE A 194 -28.89 -8.12 -4.87
CA PHE A 194 -28.19 -7.07 -5.62
C PHE A 194 -29.19 -6.25 -6.43
N ASP A 195 -29.05 -4.93 -6.41
CA ASP A 195 -29.65 -4.04 -7.39
C ASP A 195 -28.56 -3.63 -8.38
N VAL A 196 -28.71 -4.05 -9.64
CA VAL A 196 -27.69 -3.89 -10.69
C VAL A 196 -28.26 -2.98 -11.77
N ALA A 197 -27.49 -1.96 -12.16
CA ALA A 197 -27.84 -1.03 -13.23
C ALA A 197 -27.97 -1.75 -14.59
N ALA A 198 -28.40 -1.01 -15.62
CA ALA A 198 -28.48 -1.56 -16.97
C ALA A 198 -27.09 -1.93 -17.50
N TYR A 199 -26.98 -3.09 -18.15
CA TYR A 199 -25.75 -3.63 -18.73
C TYR A 199 -26.06 -4.40 -20.04
N ASP A 200 -25.03 -4.76 -20.80
CA ASP A 200 -25.19 -5.52 -22.05
C ASP A 200 -25.45 -7.01 -21.76
N ARG A 201 -26.68 -7.46 -21.98
CA ARG A 201 -27.08 -8.84 -21.67
C ARG A 201 -26.48 -9.90 -22.59
N GLU A 202 -25.82 -9.52 -23.69
CA GLU A 202 -25.10 -10.46 -24.55
C GLU A 202 -23.77 -10.94 -23.93
N HIS A 203 -23.30 -10.26 -22.88
CA HIS A 203 -22.04 -10.57 -22.22
C HIS A 203 -22.27 -11.03 -20.77
N ALA A 204 -21.31 -11.77 -20.22
CA ALA A 204 -21.35 -12.18 -18.83
C ALA A 204 -21.23 -10.95 -17.91
N LEU A 205 -21.77 -11.05 -16.71
CA LEU A 205 -21.68 -10.05 -15.65
C LEU A 205 -21.05 -10.70 -14.42
N VAL A 206 -19.99 -10.10 -13.89
CA VAL A 206 -19.33 -10.55 -12.65
C VAL A 206 -19.67 -9.59 -11.53
N ILE A 207 -20.05 -10.13 -10.38
CA ILE A 207 -20.26 -9.39 -9.13
C ILE A 207 -19.18 -9.86 -8.16
N ASP A 208 -18.23 -8.98 -7.87
CA ASP A 208 -17.05 -9.23 -7.06
C ASP A 208 -16.87 -8.11 -6.02
N PRO A 209 -17.20 -8.32 -4.75
CA PRO A 209 -17.03 -7.29 -3.74
C PRO A 209 -15.57 -7.20 -3.27
N THR A 210 -14.64 -6.55 -4.00
CA THR A 210 -13.28 -6.30 -3.46
C THR A 210 -12.66 -4.93 -3.80
N LEU A 211 -12.95 -3.95 -2.95
CA LEU A 211 -11.98 -3.03 -2.38
C LEU A 211 -11.95 -3.33 -0.88
N THR A 212 -10.76 -3.54 -0.30
CA THR A 212 -10.70 -4.12 1.04
C THR A 212 -10.95 -3.10 2.14
N TYR A 213 -10.32 -1.92 2.06
CA TYR A 213 -10.69 -0.73 2.84
C TYR A 213 -10.02 0.51 2.23
N SER A 214 -10.64 1.67 2.45
CA SER A 214 -10.18 3.00 2.08
C SER A 214 -10.89 3.99 2.98
N GLY A 215 -10.13 4.83 3.69
CA GLY A 215 -10.66 5.76 4.68
C GLY A 215 -9.78 6.98 4.90
N PHE A 216 -10.40 8.05 5.38
CA PHE A 216 -9.74 9.32 5.64
C PHE A 216 -9.07 9.36 7.01
N ILE A 217 -8.02 10.17 7.10
CA ILE A 217 -7.30 10.54 8.33
C ILE A 217 -7.15 12.07 8.27
N GLY A 218 -8.04 12.78 8.96
CA GLY A 218 -8.05 14.24 8.92
C GLY A 218 -9.19 14.87 9.70
N GLY A 219 -9.25 16.19 9.70
CA GLY A 219 -10.19 17.01 10.46
C GLY A 219 -10.75 18.16 9.62
N PHE A 220 -10.99 19.34 10.20
CA PHE A 220 -11.57 20.47 9.45
C PHE A 220 -10.54 21.34 8.73
N GLY A 221 -9.25 21.17 9.02
CA GLY A 221 -8.16 21.81 8.32
C GLY A 221 -7.74 21.02 7.08
N ASP A 222 -6.62 21.42 6.51
CA ASP A 222 -5.88 20.66 5.51
C ASP A 222 -5.05 19.58 6.21
N ASP A 223 -5.22 18.33 5.77
CA ASP A 223 -4.49 17.15 6.22
C ASP A 223 -3.93 16.41 4.98
N GLU A 224 -2.63 16.13 4.95
CA GLU A 224 -1.98 15.43 3.81
C GLU A 224 -1.16 14.25 4.29
N GLY A 225 -1.35 13.07 3.69
CA GLY A 225 -0.49 11.90 3.90
C GLY A 225 0.66 11.89 2.91
N PHE A 226 1.90 11.75 3.39
CA PHE A 226 3.09 11.68 2.53
C PHE A 226 3.66 10.28 2.39
N ASP A 227 3.59 9.47 3.43
CA ASP A 227 4.19 8.14 3.39
C ASP A 227 3.44 7.13 4.26
N VAL A 228 3.57 5.86 3.89
CA VAL A 228 2.92 4.72 4.56
C VAL A 228 3.87 3.54 4.64
N ASP A 229 3.92 2.91 5.81
CA ASP A 229 4.58 1.62 6.01
C ASP A 229 3.70 0.67 6.84
N ILE A 230 4.04 -0.62 6.91
CA ILE A 230 3.22 -1.65 7.53
C ILE A 230 4.01 -2.52 8.52
N ASP A 231 3.38 -2.87 9.63
CA ASP A 231 3.95 -3.88 10.52
C ASP A 231 3.64 -5.32 10.06
N SER A 232 4.35 -6.29 10.64
CA SER A 232 4.14 -7.72 10.34
C SER A 232 2.75 -8.26 10.73
N ALA A 233 1.95 -7.49 11.47
CA ALA A 233 0.56 -7.81 11.78
C ALA A 233 -0.41 -7.21 10.76
N GLY A 234 0.08 -6.44 9.79
CA GLY A 234 -0.68 -5.79 8.72
C GLY A 234 -1.25 -4.43 9.09
N ASN A 235 -0.87 -3.85 10.23
CA ASN A 235 -1.30 -2.50 10.59
C ASN A 235 -0.53 -1.47 9.75
N ALA A 236 -1.24 -0.48 9.21
CA ALA A 236 -0.65 0.58 8.39
C ALA A 236 -0.29 1.80 9.25
N TYR A 237 0.84 2.41 8.98
CA TYR A 237 1.36 3.59 9.66
C TYR A 237 1.46 4.70 8.64
N VAL A 238 0.66 5.76 8.79
CA VAL A 238 0.63 6.90 7.87
C VAL A 238 1.22 8.12 8.56
N VAL A 239 2.07 8.85 7.87
CA VAL A 239 2.62 10.12 8.34
C VAL A 239 2.36 11.25 7.35
N GLY A 240 2.35 12.47 7.87
CA GLY A 240 2.01 13.64 7.08
C GLY A 240 2.04 14.94 7.88
N TYR A 241 1.33 15.96 7.41
CA TYR A 241 1.00 17.13 8.23
C TYR A 241 -0.52 17.30 8.38
N SER A 242 -0.88 18.02 9.44
CA SER A 242 -2.25 18.39 9.77
C SER A 242 -2.27 19.85 10.21
N SER A 243 -3.17 20.65 9.61
CA SER A 243 -3.58 21.97 10.15
C SER A 243 -4.86 21.87 10.99
N SER A 244 -5.43 20.67 11.08
CA SER A 244 -6.56 20.36 11.94
C SER A 244 -6.13 20.37 13.40
N THR A 245 -6.91 21.04 14.25
CA THR A 245 -6.70 21.00 15.71
C THR A 245 -7.15 19.66 16.30
N GLU A 246 -6.75 19.39 17.54
CA GLU A 246 -7.16 18.20 18.31
C GLU A 246 -8.68 18.11 18.52
N THR A 247 -9.42 19.19 18.27
CA THR A 247 -10.89 19.20 18.37
C THR A 247 -11.58 18.51 17.18
N THR A 248 -10.87 18.36 16.05
CA THR A 248 -11.43 17.85 14.79
C THR A 248 -10.63 16.72 14.20
N PHE A 249 -9.30 16.73 14.37
CA PHE A 249 -8.46 15.62 13.96
C PHE A 249 -8.74 14.40 14.85
N PRO A 250 -8.66 13.16 14.35
CA PRO A 250 -9.03 11.96 15.09
C PRO A 250 -7.93 11.52 16.08
N VAL A 251 -7.47 12.44 16.93
CA VAL A 251 -6.53 12.15 18.02
C VAL A 251 -7.13 11.10 18.96
N LEU A 252 -6.37 10.07 19.28
CA LEU A 252 -6.83 8.96 20.12
C LEU A 252 -5.83 8.65 21.24
N VAL A 253 -4.62 8.27 20.81
CA VAL A 253 -3.40 8.04 21.58
C VAL A 253 -2.29 8.52 20.66
N GLY A 254 -1.27 9.20 21.16
CA GLY A 254 -0.24 9.74 20.28
C GLY A 254 0.95 10.30 21.05
N PRO A 255 2.06 10.59 20.35
CA PRO A 255 3.23 11.23 20.93
C PRO A 255 2.87 12.58 21.58
N ASP A 256 2.00 13.33 20.90
CA ASP A 256 1.29 14.49 21.41
C ASP A 256 -0.19 14.42 21.00
N LEU A 257 -1.07 14.91 21.87
CA LEU A 257 -2.52 14.98 21.64
C LEU A 257 -3.00 16.42 21.42
N THR A 258 -2.10 17.40 21.45
CA THR A 258 -2.42 18.82 21.25
C THR A 258 -1.73 19.35 20.00
N HIS A 259 -2.45 20.17 19.24
CA HIS A 259 -1.88 20.92 18.11
C HIS A 259 -1.17 22.18 18.65
N ASN A 260 0.14 22.28 18.45
CA ASN A 260 1.06 23.13 19.21
C ASN A 260 1.19 24.57 18.69
N ALA A 261 0.11 25.11 18.12
CA ALA A 261 -0.06 26.50 17.70
C ALA A 261 0.80 26.96 16.49
N GLY A 262 1.41 26.02 15.75
CA GLY A 262 1.89 26.24 14.38
C GLY A 262 0.74 26.36 13.38
N THR A 263 1.05 26.60 12.10
CA THR A 263 0.04 26.51 11.02
C THR A 263 -0.28 25.06 10.65
N THR A 264 0.67 24.15 10.89
CA THR A 264 0.60 22.72 10.58
C THR A 264 1.54 21.97 11.51
N ASP A 265 1.10 20.88 12.12
CA ASP A 265 1.95 19.93 12.85
C ASP A 265 2.08 18.62 12.07
N ALA A 266 3.21 17.92 12.24
CA ALA A 266 3.33 16.59 11.68
C ALA A 266 2.40 15.63 12.44
N PHE A 267 1.85 14.63 11.76
CA PHE A 267 1.07 13.59 12.41
C PHE A 267 1.62 12.20 12.13
N ILE A 268 1.29 11.26 13.02
CA ILE A 268 1.37 9.82 12.77
C ILE A 268 0.03 9.18 13.13
N ALA A 269 -0.42 8.26 12.28
CA ALA A 269 -1.61 7.44 12.50
C ALA A 269 -1.28 5.97 12.26
N LYS A 270 -1.57 5.11 13.25
CA LYS A 270 -1.54 3.65 13.10
C LYS A 270 -2.95 3.14 12.90
N VAL A 271 -3.25 2.59 11.72
CA VAL A 271 -4.51 1.96 11.35
C VAL A 271 -4.41 0.46 11.54
N ASN A 272 -5.43 -0.15 12.14
CA ASN A 272 -5.44 -1.59 12.36
C ASN A 272 -5.48 -2.38 11.03
N ALA A 273 -5.07 -3.65 11.06
CA ALA A 273 -4.90 -4.47 9.85
C ALA A 273 -6.17 -4.76 9.04
N ASP A 274 -7.35 -4.60 9.65
CA ASP A 274 -8.63 -4.69 8.93
C ASP A 274 -9.06 -3.34 8.34
N GLY A 275 -8.40 -2.23 8.69
CA GLY A 275 -8.67 -0.88 8.22
C GLY A 275 -9.87 -0.20 8.88
N THR A 276 -10.43 -0.78 9.93
CA THR A 276 -11.69 -0.34 10.54
C THR A 276 -11.51 0.76 11.59
N ALA A 277 -10.31 0.94 12.13
CA ALA A 277 -10.07 1.87 13.22
C ALA A 277 -8.61 2.32 13.34
N LEU A 278 -8.41 3.48 13.96
CA LEU A 278 -7.11 3.90 14.48
C LEU A 278 -6.77 3.09 15.73
N VAL A 279 -5.58 2.50 15.74
CA VAL A 279 -4.92 2.02 16.96
C VAL A 279 -4.42 3.21 17.77
N TYR A 280 -3.80 4.18 17.09
CA TYR A 280 -3.37 5.45 17.67
C TYR A 280 -3.28 6.52 16.56
N ALA A 281 -3.41 7.78 16.92
CA ALA A 281 -3.11 8.93 16.08
C ALA A 281 -2.81 10.16 16.95
N GLY A 282 -1.78 10.93 16.59
CA GLY A 282 -1.42 12.16 17.27
C GLY A 282 -0.33 12.93 16.54
N TYR A 283 0.06 14.06 17.14
CA TYR A 283 0.97 15.04 16.55
C TYR A 283 2.42 14.84 16.98
N ILE A 284 3.33 15.38 16.17
CA ILE A 284 4.75 15.60 16.48
C ILE A 284 5.08 16.99 15.93
N GLY A 285 5.30 17.96 16.79
CA GLY A 285 5.57 19.33 16.34
C GLY A 285 5.72 20.32 17.47
N GLY A 286 6.03 21.55 17.10
CA GLY A 286 6.22 22.68 17.99
C GLY A 286 5.34 23.87 17.56
N ASN A 287 5.89 25.06 17.62
CA ASN A 287 5.14 26.30 17.40
C ASN A 287 5.28 26.88 15.97
N GLY A 288 6.01 26.20 15.09
CA GLY A 288 6.16 26.51 13.67
C GLY A 288 5.49 25.44 12.80
N PRO A 289 5.64 25.51 11.47
CA PRO A 289 5.29 24.40 10.61
C PRO A 289 6.21 23.19 10.87
N ASP A 290 5.60 22.04 11.13
CA ASP A 290 6.26 20.75 11.27
C ASP A 290 5.64 19.77 10.25
N ILE A 291 6.46 19.11 9.43
CA ILE A 291 6.01 18.21 8.38
C ILE A 291 6.73 16.86 8.54
N ALA A 292 6.01 15.75 8.56
CA ALA A 292 6.58 14.41 8.37
C ALA A 292 6.48 14.00 6.90
N ARG A 293 7.55 13.43 6.36
CA ARG A 293 7.67 13.07 4.94
C ARG A 293 7.90 11.59 4.71
N GLY A 294 8.51 10.87 5.66
CA GLY A 294 8.79 9.45 5.53
C GLY A 294 8.54 8.68 6.84
N VAL A 295 8.16 7.41 6.72
CA VAL A 295 7.97 6.48 7.84
C VAL A 295 8.52 5.09 7.53
N ALA A 296 9.17 4.47 8.52
CA ALA A 296 9.56 3.07 8.50
C ALA A 296 9.24 2.39 9.83
N VAL A 297 8.88 1.11 9.83
CA VAL A 297 8.37 0.39 11.01
C VAL A 297 9.18 -0.87 11.27
N ASP A 298 9.71 -0.99 12.49
CA ASP A 298 10.49 -2.18 12.86
C ASP A 298 9.60 -3.39 13.22
N ALA A 299 10.24 -4.56 13.34
CA ALA A 299 9.55 -5.80 13.69
C ALA A 299 8.89 -5.77 15.09
N ALA A 300 9.26 -4.83 15.97
CA ALA A 300 8.61 -4.62 17.26
C ALA A 300 7.42 -3.66 17.17
N GLY A 301 7.23 -3.01 16.02
CA GLY A 301 6.16 -2.05 15.76
C GLY A 301 6.50 -0.61 16.13
N ASN A 302 7.77 -0.28 16.41
CA ASN A 302 8.18 1.12 16.58
C ASN A 302 8.18 1.81 15.21
N ALA A 303 7.65 3.03 15.16
CA ALA A 303 7.65 3.83 13.95
C ALA A 303 8.81 4.85 13.97
N TYR A 304 9.59 4.89 12.91
CA TYR A 304 10.68 5.82 12.68
C TYR A 304 10.19 6.83 11.66
N ILE A 305 10.31 8.11 11.98
CA ILE A 305 9.67 9.18 11.22
C ILE A 305 10.71 10.24 10.94
N THR A 306 10.69 10.81 9.75
CA THR A 306 11.53 11.95 9.40
C THR A 306 10.72 13.03 8.68
N GLY A 307 11.29 14.23 8.64
CA GLY A 307 10.74 15.34 7.91
C GLY A 307 11.53 16.61 8.19
N TYR A 308 10.86 17.75 8.12
CA TYR A 308 11.49 19.04 8.38
C TYR A 308 10.55 19.97 9.15
N CYS A 309 11.13 20.97 9.80
CA CYS A 309 10.37 21.89 10.64
C CYS A 309 11.02 23.27 10.74
N THR A 310 10.27 24.26 11.21
CA THR A 310 10.81 25.55 11.65
C THR A 310 10.77 25.71 13.18
N SER A 311 10.37 24.66 13.90
CA SER A 311 10.17 24.66 15.35
C SER A 311 11.52 24.49 16.06
N GLY A 312 11.83 25.39 16.99
CA GLY A 312 13.07 25.35 17.76
C GLY A 312 13.04 24.35 18.94
N PRO A 313 14.17 24.09 19.60
CA PRO A 313 14.31 23.01 20.59
C PRO A 313 13.56 23.22 21.90
N THR A 314 12.96 24.40 22.10
CA THR A 314 12.11 24.69 23.27
C THR A 314 10.64 24.34 23.06
N THR A 315 10.23 24.09 21.81
CA THR A 315 8.85 23.82 21.42
C THR A 315 8.72 22.51 20.67
N PHE A 316 9.68 22.16 19.82
CA PHE A 316 9.77 20.83 19.24
C PHE A 316 10.14 19.78 20.30
N PRO A 317 9.56 18.56 20.28
CA PRO A 317 9.72 17.56 21.34
C PRO A 317 11.06 16.81 21.27
N VAL A 318 12.20 17.51 21.24
CA VAL A 318 13.53 16.89 21.21
C VAL A 318 13.79 16.02 22.43
N LEU A 319 14.34 14.82 22.19
CA LEU A 319 14.60 13.79 23.20
C LEU A 319 15.68 12.82 22.70
N VAL A 320 16.89 12.84 23.26
CA VAL A 320 17.96 11.85 22.93
C VAL A 320 18.15 11.68 21.41
N GLY A 321 18.42 12.76 20.70
CA GLY A 321 18.55 12.78 19.24
C GLY A 321 19.98 12.99 18.76
N PRO A 322 20.21 12.90 17.43
CA PRO A 322 21.52 13.11 16.83
C PRO A 322 22.05 14.53 17.10
N ASP A 323 21.13 15.49 17.04
CA ASP A 323 21.30 16.85 17.54
C ASP A 323 20.03 17.29 18.29
N LEU A 324 20.21 18.10 19.34
CA LEU A 324 19.14 18.71 20.14
C LEU A 324 19.04 20.21 19.91
N THR A 325 19.85 20.79 19.01
CA THR A 325 19.78 22.19 18.62
C THR A 325 19.22 22.35 17.21
N TYR A 326 18.41 23.41 17.05
CA TYR A 326 18.00 23.91 15.75
C TYR A 326 19.14 24.80 15.21
N ASN A 327 19.75 24.42 14.11
CA ASN A 327 21.05 24.90 13.64
C ASN A 327 20.94 26.03 12.60
N GLY A 328 19.80 26.22 11.93
CA GLY A 328 19.60 27.43 11.13
C GLY A 328 18.60 27.29 9.99
N GLY A 329 18.92 27.95 8.87
CA GLY A 329 18.08 27.94 7.67
C GLY A 329 16.65 28.44 7.85
N SER A 330 15.83 28.12 6.85
CA SER A 330 14.37 28.24 6.96
C SER A 330 13.75 26.99 7.59
N TYR A 331 14.42 25.85 7.47
CA TYR A 331 13.97 24.55 7.97
C TYR A 331 15.18 23.72 8.41
N ASP A 332 15.02 22.95 9.49
CA ASP A 332 15.93 21.87 9.85
C ASP A 332 15.21 20.53 9.66
N ALA A 333 15.94 19.52 9.17
CA ALA A 333 15.42 18.17 9.11
C ALA A 333 15.40 17.56 10.52
N TRP A 334 14.50 16.62 10.75
CA TRP A 334 14.36 15.95 12.03
C TRP A 334 14.11 14.46 11.86
N VAL A 335 14.42 13.69 12.91
CA VAL A 335 14.17 12.26 13.01
C VAL A 335 13.54 11.96 14.38
N ALA A 336 12.56 11.07 14.41
CA ALA A 336 11.90 10.63 15.63
C ALA A 336 11.62 9.12 15.60
N LYS A 337 11.51 8.51 16.78
CA LYS A 337 11.08 7.12 16.94
C LYS A 337 9.96 7.04 17.95
N VAL A 338 8.80 6.54 17.54
CA VAL A 338 7.61 6.36 18.37
C VAL A 338 7.50 4.90 18.79
N ASN A 339 7.17 4.65 20.06
CA ASN A 339 6.97 3.29 20.55
C ASN A 339 5.73 2.62 19.93
N PRO A 340 5.58 1.29 20.03
CA PRO A 340 4.51 0.57 19.31
C PRO A 340 3.11 0.91 19.78
N GLU A 341 2.98 1.37 21.02
CA GLU A 341 1.72 1.85 21.60
C GLU A 341 1.36 3.28 21.20
N GLY A 342 2.26 4.03 20.55
CA GLY A 342 2.05 5.43 20.18
C GLY A 342 2.01 6.38 21.38
N THR A 343 2.52 5.98 22.54
CA THR A 343 2.40 6.73 23.81
C THR A 343 3.64 7.53 24.18
N ALA A 344 4.78 7.31 23.50
CA ALA A 344 6.03 8.01 23.79
C ALA A 344 6.96 8.07 22.58
N LEU A 345 7.70 9.16 22.49
CA LEU A 345 8.95 9.23 21.73
C LEU A 345 10.03 8.45 22.48
N LEU A 346 10.70 7.54 21.80
CA LEU A 346 11.92 6.88 22.25
C LEU A 346 13.13 7.77 21.98
N TYR A 347 13.10 8.49 20.85
CA TYR A 347 13.96 9.63 20.58
C TYR A 347 13.32 10.61 19.61
N ALA A 348 13.83 11.83 19.57
CA ALA A 348 13.61 12.86 18.57
C ALA A 348 14.76 13.86 18.55
N GLY A 349 15.21 14.28 17.37
CA GLY A 349 16.25 15.31 17.23
C GLY A 349 16.42 15.77 15.80
N TYR A 350 17.28 16.77 15.63
CA TYR A 350 17.55 17.41 14.35
C TYR A 350 18.69 16.72 13.59
N ILE A 351 18.66 16.88 12.27
CA ILE A 351 19.74 16.55 11.33
C ILE A 351 19.85 17.75 10.39
N GLY A 352 20.89 18.57 10.55
CA GLY A 352 21.02 19.77 9.72
C GLY A 352 22.13 20.70 10.19
N GLY A 353 22.45 21.67 9.33
CA GLY A 353 23.48 22.67 9.53
C GLY A 353 22.91 24.08 9.57
N SER A 354 23.67 25.04 9.04
CA SER A 354 23.27 26.46 9.08
C SER A 354 22.33 26.88 7.94
N GLY A 355 22.25 26.08 6.88
CA GLY A 355 21.38 26.25 5.72
C GLY A 355 20.00 25.63 5.96
N SER A 356 19.16 25.54 4.91
CA SER A 356 17.91 24.79 5.02
C SER A 356 18.18 23.30 4.78
N ASP A 357 17.66 22.46 5.64
CA ASP A 357 17.83 21.01 5.59
C ASP A 357 16.44 20.35 5.58
N LEU A 358 16.17 19.49 4.60
CA LEU A 358 14.87 18.85 4.43
C LEU A 358 15.03 17.34 4.30
N ALA A 359 14.53 16.56 5.26
CA ALA A 359 14.45 15.10 5.08
C ALA A 359 13.16 14.71 4.35
N PHE A 360 13.29 13.79 3.39
CA PHE A 360 12.19 13.32 2.55
C PHE A 360 11.86 11.85 2.77
N ALA A 361 12.84 11.01 3.11
CA ALA A 361 12.63 9.57 3.22
C ALA A 361 13.46 8.95 4.35
N ILE A 362 12.94 7.85 4.89
CA ILE A 362 13.57 7.07 5.95
C ILE A 362 13.39 5.58 5.69
N ASP A 363 14.41 4.79 6.00
CA ASP A 363 14.33 3.33 6.09
C ASP A 363 15.20 2.83 7.27
N ILE A 364 15.11 1.55 7.63
CA ILE A 364 15.77 0.97 8.81
C ILE A 364 16.50 -0.32 8.50
N ASP A 365 17.61 -0.56 9.20
CA ASP A 365 18.24 -1.88 9.20
C ASP A 365 17.70 -2.79 10.32
N ALA A 366 18.06 -4.07 10.25
CA ALA A 366 17.66 -5.07 11.25
C ALA A 366 18.22 -4.80 12.66
N ASP A 367 19.25 -3.97 12.79
CA ASP A 367 19.81 -3.54 14.06
C ASP A 367 19.05 -2.33 14.66
N GLY A 368 18.09 -1.78 13.91
CA GLY A 368 17.24 -0.66 14.32
C GLY A 368 17.86 0.71 14.10
N ASN A 369 18.93 0.81 13.30
CA ASN A 369 19.46 2.10 12.87
C ASN A 369 18.57 2.70 11.78
N ALA A 370 18.34 4.01 11.83
CA ALA A 370 17.54 4.71 10.84
C ALA A 370 18.42 5.38 9.79
N TYR A 371 18.04 5.27 8.53
CA TYR A 371 18.72 5.86 7.38
C TYR A 371 17.82 6.94 6.81
N VAL A 372 18.26 8.18 6.86
CA VAL A 372 17.50 9.36 6.44
C VAL A 372 18.15 9.94 5.19
N ALA A 373 17.32 10.25 4.19
CA ALA A 373 17.72 10.96 2.98
C ALA A 373 16.94 12.26 2.82
N GLY A 374 17.61 13.27 2.28
CA GLY A 374 17.04 14.59 2.12
C GLY A 374 17.92 15.53 1.31
N ASN A 375 17.60 16.83 1.36
CA ASN A 375 18.39 17.87 0.69
C ASN A 375 18.92 18.85 1.72
N THR A 376 20.06 19.45 1.43
CA THR A 376 20.71 20.42 2.29
C THR A 376 21.31 21.57 1.49
N ASP A 377 21.03 22.79 1.95
CA ASP A 377 21.74 24.01 1.51
C ASP A 377 22.92 24.33 2.46
N SER A 378 23.21 23.44 3.43
CA SER A 378 24.29 23.59 4.39
C SER A 378 25.62 23.16 3.77
N SER A 379 26.67 23.96 4.02
CA SER A 379 28.03 23.57 3.63
C SER A 379 28.58 22.45 4.51
N SER A 380 29.60 21.73 4.04
CA SER A 380 30.35 20.76 4.86
C SER A 380 30.96 21.34 6.15
N ALA A 381 31.08 22.67 6.27
CA ALA A 381 31.53 23.32 7.50
C ALA A 381 30.48 23.36 8.62
N THR A 382 29.20 23.18 8.30
CA THR A 382 28.08 23.33 9.26
C THR A 382 27.13 22.16 9.31
N PHE A 383 27.01 21.39 8.22
CA PHE A 383 26.28 20.13 8.24
C PHE A 383 26.99 19.13 9.19
N PRO A 384 26.25 18.26 9.92
CA PRO A 384 26.83 17.34 10.91
C PRO A 384 27.51 16.14 10.25
N GLU A 385 28.46 16.42 9.36
CA GLU A 385 29.24 15.43 8.64
C GLU A 385 30.13 14.64 9.62
N VAL A 386 30.18 13.31 9.45
CA VAL A 386 31.02 12.42 10.26
C VAL A 386 31.92 11.57 9.36
N ILE A 387 31.26 10.73 8.57
CA ILE A 387 31.76 9.88 7.48
C ILE A 387 30.64 9.96 6.44
N GLY A 388 30.96 10.06 5.15
CA GLY A 388 29.95 10.23 4.12
C GLY A 388 30.37 9.69 2.76
N PRO A 389 29.39 9.39 1.88
CA PRO A 389 29.68 9.01 0.50
C PRO A 389 30.45 10.11 -0.25
N ASP A 390 30.13 11.38 0.05
CA ASP A 390 30.95 12.55 -0.24
C ASP A 390 31.04 13.47 1.01
N GLN A 391 32.20 14.11 1.17
CA GLN A 391 32.54 15.06 2.22
C GLN A 391 32.56 16.52 1.70
N GLY A 392 32.35 16.73 0.40
CA GLY A 392 32.19 18.04 -0.22
C GLY A 392 30.72 18.42 -0.34
N SER A 393 30.37 19.65 0.04
CA SER A 393 29.19 20.33 -0.50
C SER A 393 29.60 20.95 -1.83
N ASN A 394 29.21 20.34 -2.94
CA ASN A 394 29.76 20.63 -4.27
C ASN A 394 28.89 21.61 -5.07
N GLY A 395 27.65 21.85 -4.65
CA GLY A 395 26.68 22.71 -5.33
C GLY A 395 25.95 23.71 -4.42
N GLY A 396 24.81 24.19 -4.90
CA GLY A 396 23.94 25.13 -4.17
C GLY A 396 22.94 24.45 -3.23
N GLN A 397 22.54 23.23 -3.58
CA GLN A 397 21.71 22.31 -2.79
C GLN A 397 22.15 20.90 -3.18
N ASP A 398 22.59 20.11 -2.20
CA ASP A 398 23.00 18.73 -2.42
C ASP A 398 22.04 17.78 -1.70
N GLY A 399 21.98 16.53 -2.16
CA GLY A 399 21.37 15.47 -1.39
C GLY A 399 22.23 15.16 -0.16
N PHE A 400 21.62 14.71 0.94
CA PHE A 400 22.34 14.14 2.07
C PHE A 400 21.79 12.76 2.41
N VAL A 401 22.65 11.95 3.03
CA VAL A 401 22.29 10.67 3.64
C VAL A 401 22.88 10.60 5.03
N ALA A 402 22.07 10.23 6.01
CA ALA A 402 22.46 10.09 7.42
C ALA A 402 22.01 8.74 7.97
N LYS A 403 22.88 8.05 8.71
CA LYS A 403 22.53 6.86 9.49
C LYS A 403 22.55 7.20 10.97
N VAL A 404 21.40 7.14 11.62
CA VAL A 404 21.18 7.41 13.05
C VAL A 404 21.29 6.09 13.82
N SER A 405 22.03 6.09 14.93
CA SER A 405 22.17 4.91 15.80
C SER A 405 20.82 4.45 16.35
N ALA A 406 20.69 3.14 16.62
CA ALA A 406 19.42 2.56 17.05
C ALA A 406 18.82 3.14 18.36
N ASP A 407 19.66 3.74 19.19
CA ASP A 407 19.27 4.47 20.40
C ASP A 407 18.93 5.94 20.16
N GLY A 408 19.09 6.43 18.93
CA GLY A 408 18.82 7.81 18.50
C GLY A 408 19.92 8.81 18.81
N ALA A 409 20.92 8.43 19.60
CA ALA A 409 21.80 9.39 20.27
C ALA A 409 22.89 9.98 19.37
N THR A 410 23.22 9.33 18.25
CA THR A 410 24.36 9.73 17.40
C THR A 410 24.12 9.45 15.93
N LEU A 411 24.85 10.15 15.06
CA LEU A 411 25.03 9.77 13.66
C LEU A 411 26.17 8.75 13.57
N VAL A 412 25.86 7.55 13.05
CA VAL A 412 26.86 6.56 12.64
C VAL A 412 27.65 7.10 11.44
N TYR A 413 26.94 7.69 10.48
CA TYR A 413 27.53 8.42 9.37
C TYR A 413 26.54 9.49 8.88
N ALA A 414 27.04 10.52 8.23
CA ALA A 414 26.27 11.53 7.53
C ALA A 414 27.16 12.25 6.52
N GLY A 415 26.66 12.42 5.30
CA GLY A 415 27.38 13.15 4.25
C GLY A 415 26.52 13.38 3.01
N PHE A 416 27.17 13.92 1.98
CA PHE A 416 26.50 14.47 0.80
C PHE A 416 26.44 13.47 -0.35
N ILE A 417 25.46 13.67 -1.22
CA ILE A 417 25.36 13.06 -2.55
C ILE A 417 24.97 14.14 -3.55
N GLY A 418 25.86 14.42 -4.51
CA GLY A 418 25.63 15.46 -5.50
C GLY A 418 26.91 15.91 -6.18
N GLY A 419 26.76 16.81 -7.14
CA GLY A 419 27.84 17.43 -7.91
C GLY A 419 27.78 18.96 -7.84
N SER A 420 28.13 19.65 -8.93
CA SER A 420 28.17 21.13 -8.93
C SER A 420 26.81 21.82 -9.07
N GLY A 421 25.76 21.03 -9.28
CA GLY A 421 24.41 21.43 -9.61
C GLY A 421 23.47 21.53 -8.41
N LEU A 422 22.19 21.31 -8.69
CA LEU A 422 21.13 21.00 -7.74
C LEU A 422 20.92 19.48 -7.74
N ASP A 423 21.23 18.88 -6.61
CA ASP A 423 21.11 17.45 -6.38
C ASP A 423 20.15 17.21 -5.22
N ARG A 424 19.27 16.22 -5.34
CA ARG A 424 18.28 15.91 -4.31
C ARG A 424 18.30 14.45 -3.96
N ALA A 425 17.99 14.11 -2.72
CA ALA A 425 17.75 12.73 -2.31
C ALA A 425 16.29 12.58 -1.88
N ASN A 426 15.44 12.22 -2.83
CA ASN A 426 13.99 12.15 -2.63
C ASN A 426 13.56 10.86 -1.91
N ALA A 427 14.27 9.75 -2.13
CA ALA A 427 13.94 8.46 -1.54
C ALA A 427 15.17 7.64 -1.16
N ILE A 428 15.01 6.78 -0.15
CA ILE A 428 16.04 5.86 0.35
C ILE A 428 15.43 4.47 0.62
N ALA A 429 16.19 3.42 0.34
CA ALA A 429 15.90 2.05 0.74
C ALA A 429 17.17 1.35 1.26
N VAL A 430 17.05 0.37 2.15
CA VAL A 430 18.17 -0.32 2.80
C VAL A 430 18.02 -1.82 2.63
N ASP A 431 19.10 -2.48 2.19
CA ASP A 431 19.08 -3.94 2.07
C ASP A 431 19.44 -4.65 3.38
N GLY A 432 19.23 -5.98 3.43
CA GLY A 432 19.52 -6.79 4.61
C GLY A 432 21.01 -6.88 5.00
N GLN A 433 21.92 -6.29 4.22
CA GLN A 433 23.34 -6.15 4.54
C GLN A 433 23.69 -4.74 5.04
N GLY A 434 22.72 -3.82 5.08
CA GLY A 434 22.87 -2.44 5.53
C GLY A 434 23.37 -1.48 4.45
N PHE A 435 23.40 -1.86 3.18
CA PHE A 435 23.68 -0.90 2.10
C PHE A 435 22.46 -0.01 1.89
N ALA A 436 22.67 1.30 1.79
CA ALA A 436 21.62 2.25 1.47
C ALA A 436 21.59 2.53 -0.04
N TYR A 437 20.39 2.68 -0.60
CA TYR A 437 20.13 2.97 -2.00
C TYR A 437 19.33 4.26 -2.08
N VAL A 438 19.76 5.21 -2.90
CA VAL A 438 19.19 6.55 -2.95
C VAL A 438 18.87 6.94 -4.39
N THR A 439 17.78 7.68 -4.57
CA THR A 439 17.41 8.31 -5.84
C THR A 439 16.92 9.73 -5.62
N GLY A 440 17.00 10.53 -6.69
CA GLY A 440 16.46 11.87 -6.80
C GLY A 440 16.78 12.46 -8.18
N PRO A 441 16.31 13.67 -8.47
CA PRO A 441 16.79 14.44 -9.62
C PRO A 441 18.18 15.02 -9.37
N THR A 442 18.93 15.20 -10.44
CA THR A 442 20.21 15.90 -10.49
C THR A 442 20.35 16.65 -11.81
N ASP A 443 20.79 17.92 -11.75
CA ASP A 443 21.27 18.69 -12.92
C ASP A 443 22.81 18.74 -12.99
N SER A 444 23.48 17.97 -12.12
CA SER A 444 24.93 17.87 -12.11
C SER A 444 25.40 17.00 -13.25
N THR A 445 26.38 17.48 -14.02
CA THR A 445 27.00 16.71 -15.11
C THR A 445 27.89 15.59 -14.58
N ALA A 446 28.20 14.61 -15.45
CA ALA A 446 29.18 13.53 -15.23
C ALA A 446 30.57 14.02 -14.77
N ALA A 447 30.92 15.28 -15.03
CA ALA A 447 32.19 15.84 -14.58
C ALA A 447 32.25 16.12 -13.06
N THR A 448 31.09 16.21 -12.42
CA THR A 448 30.97 16.67 -11.03
C THR A 448 30.11 15.76 -10.16
N PHE A 449 29.14 15.05 -10.74
CA PHE A 449 28.40 14.02 -10.02
C PHE A 449 29.32 12.81 -9.76
N PRO A 450 29.21 12.11 -8.62
CA PRO A 450 30.13 11.05 -8.23
C PRO A 450 29.86 9.73 -8.96
N GLU A 451 29.90 9.77 -10.27
CA GLU A 451 29.75 8.61 -11.14
C GLU A 451 30.88 7.59 -10.94
N LEU A 452 30.50 6.32 -10.76
CA LEU A 452 31.47 5.25 -10.55
C LEU A 452 31.19 4.06 -11.47
N VAL A 453 30.00 3.49 -11.29
CA VAL A 453 29.38 2.43 -12.08
C VAL A 453 27.89 2.76 -12.06
N GLY A 454 27.19 2.64 -13.18
CA GLY A 454 25.80 3.07 -13.25
C GLY A 454 25.13 2.64 -14.55
N PRO A 455 23.79 2.72 -14.61
CA PRO A 455 23.04 2.43 -15.83
C PRO A 455 23.45 3.34 -17.00
N ASP A 456 23.66 4.61 -16.70
CA ASP A 456 24.24 5.63 -17.57
C ASP A 456 25.25 6.45 -16.76
N LEU A 457 26.33 6.85 -17.44
CA LEU A 457 27.41 7.71 -16.92
C LEU A 457 27.52 9.00 -17.74
N THR A 458 26.43 9.38 -18.39
CA THR A 458 26.28 10.64 -19.11
C THR A 458 24.95 11.26 -18.75
N GLU A 459 25.00 12.50 -18.27
CA GLU A 459 23.82 13.33 -18.09
C GLU A 459 23.35 13.78 -19.47
N ASN A 460 22.07 13.54 -19.77
CA ASN A 460 21.55 13.63 -21.13
C ASN A 460 20.55 14.78 -21.33
N GLY A 461 20.27 15.60 -20.32
CA GLY A 461 19.12 16.51 -20.32
C GLY A 461 19.32 17.79 -19.50
N LEU A 462 18.33 18.09 -18.66
CA LEU A 462 18.38 19.22 -17.71
C LEU A 462 18.36 18.70 -16.27
N ASP A 463 17.35 17.88 -15.92
CA ASP A 463 17.31 17.09 -14.68
C ASP A 463 17.27 15.62 -15.12
N ASP A 464 18.17 14.77 -14.62
CA ASP A 464 18.06 13.30 -14.76
C ASP A 464 17.78 12.65 -13.40
N ALA A 465 17.07 11.52 -13.38
CA ALA A 465 17.03 10.70 -12.18
C ALA A 465 18.40 10.06 -11.99
N TYR A 466 18.83 9.86 -10.74
CA TYR A 466 20.00 9.02 -10.46
C TYR A 466 19.66 7.84 -9.57
N VAL A 467 20.54 6.84 -9.57
CA VAL A 467 20.54 5.75 -8.59
C VAL A 467 21.93 5.66 -7.97
N ALA A 468 22.01 5.58 -6.66
CA ALA A 468 23.25 5.42 -5.93
C ALA A 468 23.13 4.34 -4.86
N LYS A 469 24.23 3.60 -4.64
CA LYS A 469 24.35 2.63 -3.55
C LYS A 469 25.52 3.00 -2.67
N ILE A 470 25.28 3.07 -1.37
CA ILE A 470 26.23 3.48 -0.34
C ILE A 470 26.59 2.26 0.49
N SER A 471 27.89 2.12 0.76
CA SER A 471 28.44 1.09 1.67
C SER A 471 27.77 1.11 3.05
N ALA A 472 27.68 -0.04 3.70
CA ALA A 472 26.98 -0.16 4.99
C ALA A 472 27.60 0.66 6.14
N ASP A 473 28.87 1.03 6.02
CA ASP A 473 29.57 1.93 6.94
C ASP A 473 29.52 3.40 6.51
N GLY A 474 28.87 3.71 5.38
CA GLY A 474 28.72 5.06 4.84
C GLY A 474 29.97 5.65 4.22
N SER A 475 31.07 4.89 4.11
CA SER A 475 32.39 5.43 3.75
C SER A 475 32.64 5.62 2.25
N ALA A 476 31.77 5.06 1.41
CA ALA A 476 31.92 5.08 -0.04
C ALA A 476 30.60 4.84 -0.77
N LEU A 477 30.50 5.43 -1.96
CA LEU A 477 29.58 5.00 -3.02
C LEU A 477 30.11 3.70 -3.65
N ILE A 478 29.28 2.66 -3.66
CA ILE A 478 29.53 1.40 -4.37
C ILE A 478 29.26 1.56 -5.85
N TYR A 479 28.21 2.28 -6.19
CA TYR A 479 27.86 2.66 -7.55
C TYR A 479 27.00 3.93 -7.50
N ALA A 480 27.03 4.71 -8.58
CA ALA A 480 26.17 5.86 -8.81
C ALA A 480 26.14 6.16 -10.32
N GLY A 481 24.95 6.41 -10.86
CA GLY A 481 24.77 6.84 -12.25
C GLY A 481 23.34 7.25 -12.55
N TYR A 482 23.14 7.76 -13.76
CA TYR A 482 21.87 8.36 -14.19
C TYR A 482 20.87 7.34 -14.75
N ILE A 483 19.61 7.75 -14.74
CA ILE A 483 18.44 7.13 -15.36
C ILE A 483 17.63 8.29 -15.96
N GLY A 484 17.86 8.60 -17.23
CA GLY A 484 17.23 9.73 -17.88
C GLY A 484 17.67 9.91 -19.33
N GLY A 485 17.14 10.93 -19.97
CA GLY A 485 17.31 11.23 -21.39
C GLY A 485 17.36 12.74 -21.64
N SER A 486 16.84 13.18 -22.79
CA SER A 486 16.96 14.59 -23.21
C SER A 486 16.01 15.59 -22.54
N GLY A 487 15.04 15.10 -21.78
CA GLY A 487 14.02 15.87 -21.07
C GLY A 487 14.38 16.10 -19.60
N ASN A 488 13.38 16.47 -18.80
CA ASN A 488 13.47 16.39 -17.35
C ASN A 488 12.97 15.01 -16.93
N ASP A 489 13.84 14.21 -16.33
CA ASP A 489 13.53 12.92 -15.76
C ASP A 489 13.89 12.95 -14.27
N ARG A 490 12.99 12.49 -13.40
CA ARG A 490 13.10 12.72 -11.95
C ARG A 490 12.89 11.43 -11.18
N GLY A 491 13.85 11.06 -10.35
CA GLY A 491 13.69 9.96 -9.39
C GLY A 491 12.87 10.41 -8.20
N ASN A 492 11.78 9.71 -7.90
CA ASN A 492 10.89 10.06 -6.78
C ASN A 492 10.84 8.95 -5.72
N GLY A 493 10.91 7.67 -6.12
CA GLY A 493 10.82 6.54 -5.21
C GLY A 493 11.86 5.47 -5.52
N ILE A 494 12.37 4.80 -4.48
CA ILE A 494 13.29 3.66 -4.61
C ILE A 494 12.92 2.54 -3.64
N ALA A 495 13.05 1.29 -4.10
CA ALA A 495 12.97 0.09 -3.29
C ALA A 495 14.08 -0.89 -3.67
N VAL A 496 14.39 -1.86 -2.80
CA VAL A 496 15.44 -2.86 -3.06
C VAL A 496 14.94 -4.28 -2.79
N ASP A 497 15.26 -5.22 -3.66
CA ASP A 497 14.93 -6.64 -3.44
C ASP A 497 16.01 -7.36 -2.60
N SER A 498 15.68 -8.58 -2.16
CA SER A 498 16.61 -9.41 -1.37
C SER A 498 17.90 -9.84 -2.09
N LEU A 499 17.98 -9.63 -3.41
CA LEU A 499 19.17 -9.86 -4.22
C LEU A 499 20.02 -8.59 -4.36
N GLY A 500 19.56 -7.45 -3.84
CA GLY A 500 20.22 -6.16 -3.89
C GLY A 500 19.95 -5.38 -5.18
N ASN A 501 18.94 -5.74 -5.98
CA ASN A 501 18.57 -4.97 -7.17
C ASN A 501 17.70 -3.78 -6.74
N ALA A 502 18.01 -2.59 -7.25
CA ALA A 502 17.25 -1.37 -6.98
C ALA A 502 16.10 -1.20 -7.98
N TYR A 503 14.96 -0.72 -7.51
CA TYR A 503 13.78 -0.40 -8.29
C TYR A 503 13.51 1.08 -8.13
N VAL A 504 13.59 1.85 -9.21
CA VAL A 504 13.43 3.31 -9.22
C VAL A 504 12.18 3.68 -10.00
N THR A 505 11.33 4.51 -9.41
CA THR A 505 10.17 5.12 -10.07
C THR A 505 10.26 6.64 -10.04
N GLY A 506 9.53 7.29 -10.93
CA GLY A 506 9.65 8.73 -11.12
C GLY A 506 8.78 9.27 -12.24
N SER A 507 9.08 10.47 -12.69
CA SER A 507 8.46 11.13 -13.86
C SER A 507 9.50 11.26 -14.96
N ALA A 508 9.13 10.95 -16.20
CA ALA A 508 10.02 11.08 -17.35
C ALA A 508 9.37 11.93 -18.45
N ALA A 509 9.98 13.06 -18.78
CA ALA A 509 9.61 13.89 -19.93
C ALA A 509 10.39 13.50 -21.21
N SER A 510 11.38 12.62 -21.07
CA SER A 510 12.13 12.08 -22.20
C SER A 510 11.33 11.04 -22.96
N THR A 511 11.36 11.14 -24.28
CA THR A 511 10.80 10.12 -25.18
C THR A 511 11.66 8.85 -25.20
N GLU A 512 11.10 7.75 -25.71
CA GLU A 512 11.79 6.48 -25.88
C GLU A 512 13.03 6.54 -26.79
N ALA A 513 13.21 7.64 -27.53
CA ALA A 513 14.40 7.87 -28.35
C ALA A 513 15.65 8.22 -27.53
N THR A 514 15.49 8.73 -26.30
CA THR A 514 16.59 9.22 -25.45
C THR A 514 16.55 8.66 -24.04
N PHE A 515 15.37 8.37 -23.48
CA PHE A 515 15.27 7.66 -22.21
C PHE A 515 15.77 6.22 -22.35
N PRO A 516 16.39 5.61 -21.32
CA PRO A 516 16.98 4.28 -21.41
C PRO A 516 15.92 3.17 -21.32
N VAL A 517 14.98 3.16 -22.27
CA VAL A 517 13.95 2.12 -22.41
C VAL A 517 14.61 0.82 -22.87
N LEU A 518 14.24 -0.30 -22.25
CA LEU A 518 14.79 -1.63 -22.57
C LEU A 518 13.69 -2.65 -22.81
N GLU A 519 13.07 -3.09 -21.73
CA GLU A 519 11.85 -3.89 -21.66
C GLU A 519 11.06 -3.29 -20.49
N GLY A 520 9.73 -3.23 -20.56
CA GLY A 520 8.95 -2.43 -19.63
C GLY A 520 7.46 -2.64 -19.81
N PRO A 521 6.64 -2.10 -18.90
CA PRO A 521 5.18 -2.18 -19.00
C PRO A 521 4.65 -1.46 -20.24
N ASP A 522 5.24 -0.30 -20.56
CA ASP A 522 5.10 0.41 -21.81
C ASP A 522 6.51 0.84 -22.31
N LEU A 523 6.72 0.81 -23.61
CA LEU A 523 7.97 1.20 -24.26
C LEU A 523 7.85 2.52 -25.02
N THR A 524 6.69 3.16 -24.97
CA THR A 524 6.39 4.41 -25.68
C THR A 524 6.02 5.50 -24.68
N HIS A 525 6.57 6.69 -24.90
CA HIS A 525 6.19 7.87 -24.15
C HIS A 525 4.93 8.49 -24.77
N ASN A 526 3.83 8.47 -24.03
CA ASN A 526 2.49 8.77 -24.51
C ASN A 526 2.00 10.17 -24.10
N GLY A 527 2.69 10.79 -23.13
CA GLY A 527 2.21 11.97 -22.41
C GLY A 527 3.09 13.21 -22.51
N GLY A 528 2.91 14.11 -21.53
CA GLY A 528 3.81 15.25 -21.32
C GLY A 528 4.98 14.90 -20.39
N GLU A 529 4.68 14.09 -19.37
CA GLU A 529 5.62 13.32 -18.59
C GLU A 529 4.90 12.00 -18.29
N ASP A 530 5.56 10.85 -18.42
CA ASP A 530 5.00 9.57 -17.99
C ASP A 530 5.70 9.07 -16.73
N ALA A 531 5.00 8.30 -15.89
CA ALA A 531 5.69 7.62 -14.82
C ALA A 531 6.63 6.58 -15.44
N PHE A 532 7.75 6.29 -14.78
CA PHE A 532 8.62 5.19 -15.20
C PHE A 532 8.84 4.18 -14.08
N ILE A 533 9.31 2.99 -14.46
CA ILE A 533 9.83 1.99 -13.53
C ILE A 533 11.08 1.36 -14.12
N THR A 534 12.15 1.40 -13.35
CA THR A 534 13.47 0.91 -13.74
C THR A 534 13.99 -0.06 -12.69
N LYS A 535 14.43 -1.25 -13.10
CA LYS A 535 15.14 -2.19 -12.23
C LYS A 535 16.61 -2.22 -12.60
N VAL A 536 17.47 -1.89 -11.64
CA VAL A 536 18.93 -1.82 -11.77
C VAL A 536 19.57 -3.05 -11.13
N SER A 537 20.55 -3.65 -11.80
CA SER A 537 21.28 -4.80 -11.27
C SER A 537 21.99 -4.48 -9.96
N ALA A 538 22.19 -5.48 -9.10
CA ALA A 538 22.78 -5.29 -7.77
C ALA A 538 24.22 -4.72 -7.73
N ASP A 539 24.93 -4.82 -8.85
CA ASP A 539 26.25 -4.21 -9.09
C ASP A 539 26.18 -2.80 -9.69
N GLY A 540 24.98 -2.31 -10.00
CA GLY A 540 24.72 -0.99 -10.58
C GLY A 540 25.02 -0.88 -12.08
N ALA A 541 25.57 -1.93 -12.71
CA ALA A 541 26.16 -1.82 -14.03
C ALA A 541 25.17 -1.87 -15.20
N THR A 542 23.95 -2.38 -14.97
CA THR A 542 22.97 -2.60 -16.05
C THR A 542 21.54 -2.38 -15.60
N LEU A 543 20.68 -2.02 -16.54
CA LEU A 543 19.24 -2.10 -16.39
C LEU A 543 18.79 -3.54 -16.68
N ILE A 544 18.04 -4.12 -15.75
CA ILE A 544 17.33 -5.38 -15.93
C ILE A 544 16.08 -5.12 -16.77
N TYR A 545 15.33 -4.06 -16.44
CA TYR A 545 14.22 -3.56 -17.23
C TYR A 545 14.05 -2.06 -16.97
N SER A 546 13.40 -1.36 -17.90
CA SER A 546 13.13 0.08 -17.86
C SER A 546 12.05 0.41 -18.88
N GLY A 547 10.97 1.02 -18.42
CA GLY A 547 9.88 1.49 -19.28
C GLY A 547 8.87 2.35 -18.54
N TYR A 548 7.87 2.81 -19.28
CA TYR A 548 6.88 3.78 -18.83
C TYR A 548 5.64 3.11 -18.23
N ILE A 549 4.90 3.92 -17.47
CA ILE A 549 3.55 3.69 -16.96
C ILE A 549 2.82 5.04 -17.07
N GLY A 550 2.01 5.22 -18.10
CA GLY A 550 1.38 6.52 -18.35
C GLY A 550 0.43 6.50 -19.53
N GLY A 551 -0.26 7.62 -19.73
CA GLY A 551 -1.23 7.82 -20.79
C GLY A 551 -0.96 9.12 -21.55
N SER A 552 -2.02 9.74 -22.06
CA SER A 552 -1.89 10.89 -22.96
C SER A 552 -1.65 12.25 -22.27
N SER A 553 -1.36 12.27 -20.97
CA SER A 553 -1.24 13.49 -20.16
C SER A 553 -0.03 13.38 -19.24
N THR A 554 0.01 14.11 -18.13
CA THR A 554 1.12 13.99 -17.16
C THR A 554 0.80 12.87 -16.19
N ASP A 555 1.76 11.98 -16.00
CA ASP A 555 1.71 10.85 -15.08
C ASP A 555 3.03 10.80 -14.31
N SER A 556 2.98 10.59 -13.00
CA SER A 556 4.14 10.68 -12.11
C SER A 556 4.15 9.51 -11.15
N GLY A 557 5.20 8.68 -11.19
CA GLY A 557 5.46 7.66 -10.19
C GLY A 557 6.06 8.32 -8.97
N ASN A 558 5.38 8.25 -7.83
CA ASN A 558 5.78 8.98 -6.62
C ASN A 558 6.43 8.05 -5.59
N ALA A 559 6.00 6.78 -5.52
CA ALA A 559 6.59 5.78 -4.63
C ALA A 559 6.54 4.38 -5.24
N VAL A 560 7.49 3.53 -4.84
CA VAL A 560 7.58 2.13 -5.27
C VAL A 560 7.86 1.23 -4.06
N ALA A 561 7.18 0.08 -4.01
CA ALA A 561 7.43 -0.99 -3.07
C ALA A 561 7.65 -2.31 -3.82
N VAL A 562 8.41 -3.24 -3.26
CA VAL A 562 8.73 -4.53 -3.90
C VAL A 562 8.44 -5.67 -2.94
N ASN A 563 7.70 -6.68 -3.41
CA ASN A 563 7.41 -7.85 -2.59
C ASN A 563 8.56 -8.88 -2.63
N ALA A 564 8.48 -9.90 -1.78
CA ALA A 564 9.51 -10.95 -1.71
C ALA A 564 9.70 -11.76 -3.01
N ALA A 565 8.72 -11.75 -3.92
CA ALA A 565 8.83 -12.38 -5.24
C ALA A 565 9.54 -11.49 -6.28
N GLY A 566 9.80 -10.22 -5.97
CA GLY A 566 10.42 -9.25 -6.86
C GLY A 566 9.45 -8.52 -7.79
N ALA A 567 8.15 -8.58 -7.54
CA ALA A 567 7.16 -7.76 -8.25
C ALA A 567 7.15 -6.34 -7.67
N ALA A 568 7.15 -5.33 -8.54
CA ALA A 568 7.14 -3.93 -8.14
C ALA A 568 5.71 -3.38 -8.10
N TYR A 569 5.42 -2.56 -7.11
CA TYR A 569 4.15 -1.87 -6.92
C TYR A 569 4.44 -0.38 -6.95
N VAL A 570 3.81 0.35 -7.87
CA VAL A 570 4.02 1.78 -8.08
C VAL A 570 2.73 2.51 -7.72
N ALA A 571 2.84 3.52 -6.86
CA ALA A 571 1.78 4.50 -6.66
C ALA A 571 2.22 5.87 -7.16
N GLY A 572 1.28 6.62 -7.72
CA GLY A 572 1.58 7.90 -8.31
C GLY A 572 0.36 8.75 -8.58
N SER A 573 0.57 9.85 -9.29
CA SER A 573 -0.48 10.76 -9.74
C SER A 573 -0.64 10.65 -11.25
N THR A 574 -1.88 10.65 -11.72
CA THR A 574 -2.21 10.60 -13.15
C THR A 574 -3.23 11.67 -13.48
N PHE A 575 -2.97 12.39 -14.57
CA PHE A 575 -3.92 13.30 -15.22
C PHE A 575 -4.53 12.64 -16.48
N SER A 576 -4.09 11.41 -16.79
CA SER A 576 -4.51 10.65 -17.95
C SER A 576 -5.81 9.92 -17.66
N THR A 577 -6.78 10.05 -18.57
CA THR A 577 -8.05 9.33 -18.48
C THR A 577 -7.89 7.86 -18.87
N GLN A 578 -8.89 7.04 -18.53
CA GLN A 578 -8.94 5.61 -18.87
C GLN A 578 -8.89 5.33 -20.38
N ALA A 579 -9.06 6.36 -21.23
CA ALA A 579 -8.93 6.23 -22.67
C ALA A 579 -7.48 6.06 -23.16
N SER A 580 -6.49 6.38 -22.32
CA SER A 580 -5.06 6.34 -22.69
C SER A 580 -4.15 5.77 -21.63
N PHE A 581 -4.49 5.88 -20.34
CA PHE A 581 -3.73 5.22 -19.28
C PHE A 581 -3.92 3.70 -19.35
N PRO A 582 -2.91 2.87 -19.01
CA PRO A 582 -2.97 1.41 -19.09
C PRO A 582 -3.81 0.79 -17.96
N VAL A 583 -5.10 1.14 -17.92
CA VAL A 583 -6.06 0.62 -16.95
C VAL A 583 -6.37 -0.83 -17.29
N LEU A 584 -6.03 -1.72 -16.37
CA LEU A 584 -6.32 -3.16 -16.48
C LEU A 584 -7.37 -3.54 -15.45
N GLU A 585 -7.03 -3.35 -14.19
CA GLU A 585 -7.82 -3.67 -13.02
C GLU A 585 -7.34 -2.82 -11.83
N GLY A 586 -8.23 -2.45 -10.91
CA GLY A 586 -7.86 -1.67 -9.72
C GLY A 586 -9.07 -1.17 -8.93
N PRO A 587 -8.84 -0.35 -7.89
CA PRO A 587 -9.89 0.17 -7.01
C PRO A 587 -10.98 0.96 -7.75
N ASP A 588 -10.57 1.71 -8.77
CA ASP A 588 -11.40 2.43 -9.71
C ASP A 588 -10.80 2.26 -11.13
N LEU A 589 -11.64 2.23 -12.16
CA LEU A 589 -11.23 2.12 -13.56
C LEU A 589 -11.52 3.41 -14.34
N THR A 590 -12.00 4.44 -13.67
CA THR A 590 -12.37 5.72 -14.25
C THR A 590 -11.59 6.84 -13.58
N HIS A 591 -11.05 7.74 -14.40
CA HIS A 591 -10.44 8.97 -13.92
C HIS A 591 -11.55 9.97 -13.61
N ASN A 592 -11.75 10.31 -12.34
CA ASN A 592 -12.95 10.97 -11.85
C ASN A 592 -12.77 12.45 -11.49
N GLY A 593 -11.54 12.97 -11.51
CA GLY A 593 -11.24 14.33 -11.09
C GLY A 593 -10.32 15.11 -12.03
N ALA A 594 -9.50 15.99 -11.44
CA ALA A 594 -8.42 16.72 -12.12
C ALA A 594 -7.10 15.93 -12.08
N THR A 595 -6.90 15.14 -11.03
CA THR A 595 -5.74 14.26 -10.84
C THR A 595 -6.22 13.12 -9.98
N ASP A 596 -5.97 11.89 -10.39
CA ASP A 596 -6.26 10.71 -9.58
C ASP A 596 -4.96 10.01 -9.20
N ILE A 597 -5.06 9.13 -8.21
CA ILE A 597 -3.97 8.22 -7.87
C ILE A 597 -4.02 7.08 -8.87
N PHE A 598 -2.87 6.62 -9.35
CA PHE A 598 -2.79 5.29 -9.93
C PHE A 598 -2.06 4.34 -8.98
N VAL A 599 -2.48 3.08 -8.99
CA VAL A 599 -1.80 1.98 -8.31
C VAL A 599 -1.56 0.90 -9.35
N ALA A 600 -0.30 0.59 -9.62
CA ALA A 600 0.10 -0.38 -10.62
C ALA A 600 1.00 -1.46 -10.01
N LYS A 601 0.79 -2.72 -10.41
CA LYS A 601 1.71 -3.82 -10.11
C LYS A 601 2.39 -4.26 -11.39
N VAL A 602 3.71 -4.18 -11.42
CA VAL A 602 4.56 -4.65 -12.51
C VAL A 602 4.94 -6.10 -12.24
N ASN A 603 4.87 -6.95 -13.26
CA ASN A 603 5.24 -8.34 -13.15
C ASN A 603 6.74 -8.49 -12.79
N VAL A 604 7.14 -9.65 -12.27
CA VAL A 604 8.54 -9.90 -11.84
C VAL A 604 9.55 -9.75 -12.98
N ALA A 605 9.12 -9.99 -14.23
CA ALA A 605 9.96 -9.85 -15.41
C ALA A 605 10.12 -8.39 -15.86
N GLY A 606 9.32 -7.46 -15.34
CA GLY A 606 9.28 -6.06 -15.78
C GLY A 606 8.53 -5.82 -17.08
N THR A 607 7.95 -6.84 -17.71
CA THR A 607 7.49 -6.77 -19.12
C THR A 607 6.03 -6.37 -19.29
N ALA A 608 5.25 -6.33 -18.21
CA ALA A 608 3.84 -5.99 -18.25
C ALA A 608 3.33 -5.59 -16.86
N LEU A 609 2.17 -4.91 -16.85
CA LEU A 609 1.38 -4.69 -15.65
C LEU A 609 0.51 -5.92 -15.37
N ASN A 610 0.56 -6.42 -14.13
CA ASN A 610 -0.40 -7.38 -13.60
C ASN A 610 -1.75 -6.70 -13.38
N TYR A 611 -1.74 -5.51 -12.78
CA TYR A 611 -2.90 -4.65 -12.66
C TYR A 611 -2.45 -3.20 -12.66
N ALA A 612 -3.37 -2.31 -13.03
CA ALA A 612 -3.24 -0.88 -12.87
C ALA A 612 -4.64 -0.27 -12.91
N GLY A 613 -4.93 0.59 -11.93
CA GLY A 613 -6.19 1.30 -11.86
C GLY A 613 -6.07 2.55 -11.00
N TYR A 614 -7.14 3.32 -10.99
CA TYR A 614 -7.24 4.58 -10.30
C TYR A 614 -7.69 4.39 -8.84
N LEU A 615 -7.44 5.44 -8.06
CA LEU A 615 -8.03 5.68 -6.75
C LEU A 615 -8.20 7.20 -6.62
N GLY A 616 -9.43 7.71 -6.66
CA GLY A 616 -9.68 9.15 -6.67
C GLY A 616 -11.16 9.46 -6.77
N GLY A 617 -11.54 10.70 -6.46
CA GLY A 617 -12.89 11.21 -6.58
C GLY A 617 -12.96 12.37 -7.57
N ASN A 618 -13.86 13.33 -7.33
CA ASN A 618 -14.07 14.45 -8.26
C ASN A 618 -13.05 15.60 -8.16
N GLY A 619 -12.07 15.46 -7.28
CA GLY A 619 -11.09 16.46 -6.91
C GLY A 619 -9.71 16.26 -7.52
N GLY A 620 -8.69 16.77 -6.85
CA GLY A 620 -7.29 16.43 -7.12
C GLY A 620 -6.78 15.53 -5.99
N ASP A 621 -6.56 14.27 -6.30
CA ASP A 621 -6.19 13.24 -5.33
C ASP A 621 -4.79 12.69 -5.66
N PRO A 622 -3.69 13.37 -5.30
CA PRO A 622 -2.34 12.88 -5.58
C PRO A 622 -1.91 11.74 -4.62
N GLY A 623 -1.40 10.65 -5.19
CA GLY A 623 -0.83 9.54 -4.42
C GLY A 623 0.61 9.83 -4.03
N ARG A 624 1.00 9.52 -2.79
CA ARG A 624 2.32 9.91 -2.24
C ARG A 624 3.18 8.73 -1.81
N GLY A 625 2.62 7.80 -1.04
CA GLY A 625 3.36 6.66 -0.48
C GLY A 625 2.72 5.32 -0.83
N ILE A 626 3.54 4.28 -0.89
CA ILE A 626 3.09 2.89 -1.05
C ILE A 626 3.94 1.92 -0.24
N ALA A 627 3.29 0.97 0.43
CA ALA A 627 3.91 -0.20 1.03
C ALA A 627 3.23 -1.49 0.54
N VAL A 628 3.90 -2.63 0.66
CA VAL A 628 3.35 -3.93 0.24
C VAL A 628 3.56 -5.01 1.30
N ASP A 629 2.52 -5.77 1.61
CA ASP A 629 2.63 -6.89 2.55
C ASP A 629 3.10 -8.20 1.89
N ASN A 630 3.35 -9.20 2.73
CA ASN A 630 3.78 -10.53 2.29
C ASN A 630 2.71 -11.28 1.46
N ASP A 631 1.44 -10.87 1.56
CA ASP A 631 0.34 -11.43 0.78
C ASP A 631 0.19 -10.73 -0.58
N GLY A 632 0.97 -9.66 -0.82
CA GLY A 632 0.97 -8.90 -2.07
C GLY A 632 -0.09 -7.80 -2.12
N ASN A 633 -0.64 -7.38 -0.98
CA ASN A 633 -1.57 -6.27 -0.88
C ASN A 633 -0.80 -4.94 -0.81
N ALA A 634 -1.17 -3.98 -1.63
CA ALA A 634 -0.61 -2.64 -1.62
C ALA A 634 -1.36 -1.73 -0.65
N PHE A 635 -0.63 -0.96 0.14
CA PHE A 635 -1.14 0.06 1.05
C PHE A 635 -0.73 1.40 0.49
N VAL A 636 -1.69 2.28 0.20
CA VAL A 636 -1.45 3.55 -0.49
C VAL A 636 -1.98 4.70 0.36
N THR A 637 -1.21 5.78 0.42
CA THR A 637 -1.59 7.05 1.07
C THR A 637 -1.37 8.22 0.13
N GLY A 638 -1.92 9.37 0.49
CA GLY A 638 -1.81 10.60 -0.27
C GLY A 638 -2.80 11.64 0.24
N THR A 639 -3.24 12.50 -0.68
CA THR A 639 -4.23 13.52 -0.44
C THR A 639 -5.53 13.14 -1.13
N ALA A 640 -6.65 13.30 -0.45
CA ALA A 640 -7.97 13.32 -1.06
C ALA A 640 -8.50 14.75 -1.03
N ALA A 641 -8.78 15.36 -2.20
CA ALA A 641 -9.38 16.69 -2.33
C ALA A 641 -10.78 16.60 -2.95
N SER A 642 -11.49 15.53 -2.61
CA SER A 642 -12.70 15.09 -3.29
C SER A 642 -13.95 15.33 -2.47
N SER A 643 -14.90 16.07 -3.04
CA SER A 643 -16.09 16.54 -2.33
C SER A 643 -17.29 15.60 -2.50
N GLY A 644 -18.25 15.69 -1.57
CA GLY A 644 -19.56 15.03 -1.71
C GLY A 644 -19.53 13.51 -1.66
N GLY A 645 -18.51 12.91 -1.04
CA GLY A 645 -18.36 11.45 -0.94
C GLY A 645 -17.97 10.76 -2.25
N SER A 646 -17.33 11.49 -3.17
CA SER A 646 -16.89 10.93 -4.46
C SER A 646 -15.61 10.12 -4.38
N PHE A 647 -14.76 10.34 -3.37
CA PHE A 647 -13.60 9.50 -3.15
C PHE A 647 -14.05 8.08 -2.75
N PRO A 648 -13.43 7.03 -3.29
CA PRO A 648 -13.80 5.65 -3.01
C PRO A 648 -13.39 5.28 -1.58
N VAL A 649 -14.32 5.53 -0.65
CA VAL A 649 -14.22 5.17 0.77
C VAL A 649 -15.13 3.98 1.03
N VAL A 650 -14.57 2.92 1.62
CA VAL A 650 -15.31 1.66 1.86
C VAL A 650 -15.36 1.34 3.34
N VAL A 651 -14.20 1.29 3.99
CA VAL A 651 -14.01 1.02 5.41
C VAL A 651 -12.81 1.85 5.84
N GLY A 652 -12.85 2.48 7.00
CA GLY A 652 -11.84 3.47 7.33
C GLY A 652 -11.85 3.94 8.76
N PRO A 653 -10.74 4.53 9.24
CA PRO A 653 -10.69 5.23 10.52
C PRO A 653 -11.67 6.41 10.58
N ASP A 654 -11.84 7.12 9.46
CA ASP A 654 -12.98 8.01 9.21
C ASP A 654 -13.54 7.75 7.79
N LEU A 655 -14.85 7.89 7.64
CA LEU A 655 -15.56 7.80 6.36
C LEU A 655 -16.05 9.16 5.85
N SER A 656 -15.87 10.21 6.65
CA SER A 656 -16.34 11.56 6.35
C SER A 656 -15.18 12.38 5.83
N PHE A 657 -15.33 12.92 4.63
CA PHE A 657 -14.44 13.95 4.13
C PHE A 657 -14.71 15.25 4.87
N ASN A 658 -13.73 15.73 5.60
CA ASN A 658 -13.80 16.89 6.46
C ASN A 658 -12.77 17.93 5.97
N GLY A 659 -13.10 19.23 6.01
CA GLY A 659 -12.18 20.27 5.53
C GLY A 659 -12.07 20.39 4.00
N TYR A 660 -10.89 20.80 3.50
CA TYR A 660 -10.61 21.03 2.08
C TYR A 660 -9.77 19.93 1.43
N ILE A 661 -8.88 19.29 2.20
CA ILE A 661 -8.10 18.11 1.82
C ILE A 661 -7.89 17.23 3.05
N ASP A 662 -8.00 15.92 2.89
CA ASP A 662 -7.76 14.93 3.93
C ASP A 662 -6.65 13.95 3.51
N ALA A 663 -5.87 13.46 4.47
CA ALA A 663 -5.04 12.29 4.22
C ALA A 663 -5.94 11.05 4.12
N PHE A 664 -5.48 10.00 3.45
CA PHE A 664 -6.23 8.74 3.41
C PHE A 664 -5.29 7.53 3.51
N VAL A 665 -5.84 6.36 3.79
CA VAL A 665 -5.15 5.08 3.58
C VAL A 665 -6.06 4.11 2.87
N SER A 666 -5.54 3.45 1.84
CA SER A 666 -6.22 2.40 1.09
C SER A 666 -5.43 1.12 1.09
N ARG A 667 -6.10 -0.02 1.25
CA ARG A 667 -5.53 -1.33 0.95
C ARG A 667 -6.10 -1.87 -0.36
N VAL A 668 -5.25 -1.93 -1.36
CA VAL A 668 -5.52 -2.44 -2.70
C VAL A 668 -5.01 -3.87 -2.81
N THR A 669 -5.90 -4.77 -3.20
CA THR A 669 -5.61 -6.19 -3.39
C THR A 669 -5.69 -6.53 -4.86
N GLU A 670 -4.70 -7.23 -5.40
CA GLU A 670 -4.75 -7.72 -6.78
C GLU A 670 -6.01 -8.59 -6.96
N PRO A 671 -6.91 -8.25 -7.91
CA PRO A 671 -8.00 -9.14 -8.25
C PRO A 671 -7.40 -10.43 -8.80
N SER A 672 -7.88 -11.57 -8.35
CA SER A 672 -7.21 -12.83 -8.66
C SER A 672 -7.29 -13.13 -10.17
N ASP A 673 -6.13 -13.13 -10.84
CA ASP A 673 -5.91 -13.63 -12.19
C ASP A 673 -6.54 -15.02 -12.36
N THR A 674 -7.65 -15.13 -13.10
CA THR A 674 -7.98 -16.39 -13.77
C THR A 674 -8.77 -16.14 -15.05
N VAL A 675 -8.04 -15.81 -16.11
CA VAL A 675 -8.52 -15.98 -17.49
C VAL A 675 -8.95 -17.43 -17.68
N PHE A 676 -10.23 -17.62 -18.00
CA PHE A 676 -10.71 -18.88 -18.57
C PHE A 676 -10.00 -19.09 -19.92
N ARG A 677 -9.00 -19.98 -19.95
CA ARG A 677 -8.71 -20.70 -21.20
C ARG A 677 -9.80 -21.74 -21.36
N ASP A 678 -10.84 -21.37 -22.09
CA ASP A 678 -11.89 -22.30 -22.50
C ASP A 678 -11.31 -23.45 -23.35
N GLY A 679 -11.82 -24.65 -23.07
CA GLY A 679 -12.22 -25.56 -24.13
C GLY A 679 -11.25 -26.69 -24.51
N PHE A 680 -11.48 -27.85 -23.90
CA PHE A 680 -11.47 -29.19 -24.51
C PHE A 680 -11.10 -29.30 -26.00
N GLU A 681 -10.08 -30.12 -26.29
CA GLU A 681 -10.24 -31.40 -27.00
C GLU A 681 -9.64 -32.54 -26.17
#